data_AF-K5DMW4-F1
#
_entry.id   AF-K5DMW4-F1
#
_cell.length_a   1.000
_cell.length_b   1.000
_cell.length_c   1.000
_cell.angle_alpha   90.00
_cell.angle_beta   90.00
_cell.angle_gamma   90.00
#
_symmetry.space_group_name_H-M   'P 1'
#
loop_
_entity.id
_entity.type
_entity.pdbx_description
1 polymer ?
#
loop_
_entity_poly.entity_id
_entity_poly.type
_entity_poly.pdbx_seq_one_letter_code
_entity_poly.pdbx_strand_id
1 'polypeptide(L)'
;MATPVEADNPFSLQLNDDALLEVTHSGLRCDNVVLGAVGSGHLLLRGRGAGVMTVEGDLRIGQSRSATSASSVKLRAGRLTVGGELSIGNGLVDFYGNAPEIAAKDLTVSENGTLRFDFNNKPVGTIQVLDHLSIAKGARLEIDLRGYTMGGNELELIRFGSAEGSFEPADIAIKGLGGGVVTMDEDSLNLTVVDDVAARSSTLWFVTTGGNGTDILDLQINTGRRIRNLSSPDLSYSAATDGDDKVYSVSWSGSDFDGDGANDTVTFDLRVEGFVGSTYRYDLNTEASSMTALGEGATVSGGSAGWGVGDDMDLDAGETLRFSVENLKLSTPGEGEVGRFVGMQMVEVQGGNNHVLMVGEGEGLESWRWSNNLGIGFNPEYPLLVTSGANSKVAVNQVALKLIVSDLPDHLNSETDDYSLYPTGPQHLSNYPKVTQRRHPEFSWDTLPMTARVNSRKALPASYAKTMATTYAKIGLGGNSFYGSKFKDEGVRKMAALLKSFNPDVLLTTYRNAGIHFTGFSADRTLNEAEWFEYTLDENGKRMYITYSGNQNAYNHDHPDLRKWWVDTAADLMNDPNIDGVFIDKANGGDEPFLNEKGQIVAPEGKVQSYIDLKARISEDAFLTGNILRTNRPGGNRELLHIFNGTYLESWEKVNGDCLVTMTEADTVCASLQLIREARVKGFDVFTNFRELKWHRMKSRDERVDKLVAAGREEEIREGMKQALQYPLAFYLITAEPYSYFQYQTSTDPEMPEFCWNPKTHFDEFRNPLGKPLGPPVKDGYIYTRSFEHVDVWLDVENEKSRLTWDWMPIAESQAVDVLQGTSKAITLTGSNPRKTNLTFQVFEFGQPADGKLSGKAPNLVYTPNPGFTGKDSFTFKAYNDMAESLLGTVSIEVAPTGSQKHQ
;
A
#
# COMPACT_ATOMS: atom_id res chain seq x y z
N MET A 1 -15.50 -11.50 34.46
CA MET A 1 -15.75 -12.86 33.94
C MET A 1 -17.10 -12.80 33.25
N ALA A 2 -17.20 -13.22 31.99
CA ALA A 2 -18.51 -13.36 31.34
C ALA A 2 -19.12 -14.69 31.81
N THR A 3 -20.37 -14.66 32.28
CA THR A 3 -21.12 -15.88 32.59
C THR A 3 -21.80 -16.32 31.29
N PRO A 4 -21.45 -17.48 30.71
CA PRO A 4 -22.21 -18.02 29.58
C PRO A 4 -23.63 -18.32 30.07
N VAL A 5 -24.62 -17.83 29.34
CA VAL A 5 -26.04 -18.12 29.60
C VAL A 5 -26.55 -18.94 28.42
N GLU A 6 -26.89 -20.19 28.69
CA GLU A 6 -27.70 -21.00 27.76
C GLU A 6 -29.17 -20.68 28.05
N ALA A 7 -29.95 -20.42 27.01
CA ALA A 7 -31.36 -20.09 27.12
C ALA A 7 -32.18 -20.90 26.11
N ASP A 8 -33.36 -21.36 26.56
CA ASP A 8 -34.37 -21.93 25.68
C ASP A 8 -35.15 -20.77 25.04
N ASN A 9 -35.06 -20.65 23.72
CA ASN A 9 -35.74 -19.62 22.96
C ASN A 9 -37.25 -19.95 22.76
N PRO A 10 -38.17 -18.94 22.75
CA PRO A 10 -37.97 -17.52 23.08
C PRO A 10 -38.28 -17.19 24.55
N PHE A 11 -37.71 -16.08 25.04
CA PHE A 11 -37.97 -15.52 26.38
C PHE A 11 -37.98 -13.99 26.36
N SER A 12 -38.56 -13.34 27.37
CA SER A 12 -38.45 -11.88 27.54
C SER A 12 -37.15 -11.50 28.27
N LEU A 13 -36.39 -10.58 27.69
CA LEU A 13 -35.09 -10.13 28.19
C LEU A 13 -35.18 -8.73 28.80
N GLN A 14 -34.62 -8.56 30.00
CA GLN A 14 -34.49 -7.26 30.65
C GLN A 14 -33.04 -7.05 31.11
N LEU A 15 -32.40 -5.97 30.65
CA LEU A 15 -31.04 -5.59 31.05
C LEU A 15 -31.11 -4.25 31.80
N ASN A 16 -30.55 -4.23 33.01
CA ASN A 16 -30.59 -3.10 33.95
C ASN A 16 -29.20 -2.91 34.60
N ASP A 17 -29.01 -1.79 35.30
CA ASP A 17 -27.82 -1.50 36.10
C ASP A 17 -26.46 -1.73 35.37
N ASP A 18 -26.29 -1.15 34.18
CA ASP A 18 -25.12 -1.26 33.30
C ASP A 18 -24.82 -2.69 32.79
N ALA A 19 -25.78 -3.62 32.87
CA ALA A 19 -25.60 -4.97 32.33
C ALA A 19 -25.36 -4.94 30.81
N LEU A 20 -24.35 -5.69 30.35
CA LEU A 20 -24.03 -5.90 28.94
C LEU A 20 -24.33 -7.35 28.52
N LEU A 21 -25.21 -7.52 27.54
CA LEU A 21 -25.35 -8.77 26.80
C LEU A 21 -24.63 -8.67 25.45
N GLU A 22 -23.66 -9.56 25.23
CA GLU A 22 -22.95 -9.69 23.96
C GLU A 22 -23.44 -10.94 23.21
N VAL A 23 -23.95 -10.75 21.99
CA VAL A 23 -24.44 -11.83 21.12
C VAL A 23 -23.43 -12.04 19.99
N THR A 24 -22.63 -13.09 20.11
CA THR A 24 -21.53 -13.41 19.18
C THR A 24 -21.89 -14.46 18.13
N HIS A 25 -23.05 -15.11 18.24
CA HIS A 25 -23.53 -16.15 17.34
C HIS A 25 -24.98 -15.89 16.95
N SER A 26 -25.38 -16.40 15.78
CA SER A 26 -26.73 -16.19 15.23
C SER A 26 -27.78 -17.10 15.87
N GLY A 27 -29.02 -16.62 15.92
CA GLY A 27 -30.17 -17.42 16.33
C GLY A 27 -30.72 -17.17 17.73
N LEU A 28 -30.28 -16.11 18.44
CA LEU A 28 -30.95 -15.69 19.68
C LEU A 28 -32.36 -15.20 19.38
N ARG A 29 -33.38 -15.71 20.07
CA ARG A 29 -34.77 -15.26 19.92
C ARG A 29 -35.37 -14.83 21.25
N CYS A 30 -36.00 -13.66 21.28
CA CYS A 30 -36.65 -13.11 22.45
C CYS A 30 -38.09 -12.71 22.14
N ASP A 31 -38.98 -12.81 23.13
CA ASP A 31 -40.35 -12.30 22.99
C ASP A 31 -40.38 -10.77 23.05
N ASN A 32 -39.69 -10.18 24.03
CA ASN A 32 -39.55 -8.73 24.20
C ASN A 32 -38.18 -8.43 24.80
N VAL A 33 -37.66 -7.23 24.54
CA VAL A 33 -36.40 -6.76 25.13
C VAL A 33 -36.59 -5.37 25.73
N VAL A 34 -36.18 -5.19 26.98
CA VAL A 34 -36.19 -3.90 27.68
C VAL A 34 -34.80 -3.58 28.23
N LEU A 35 -34.22 -2.46 27.79
CA LEU A 35 -32.91 -1.98 28.19
C LEU A 35 -33.04 -0.74 29.08
N GLY A 36 -32.61 -0.85 30.33
CA GLY A 36 -32.66 0.24 31.32
C GLY A 36 -34.08 0.57 31.75
N ALA A 37 -34.85 -0.44 32.16
CA ALA A 37 -36.10 -0.20 32.88
C ALA A 37 -35.82 0.30 34.31
N VAL A 38 -34.69 -0.12 34.88
CA VAL A 38 -34.05 0.42 36.08
C VAL A 38 -32.56 0.62 35.74
N GLY A 39 -32.01 1.82 35.92
CA GLY A 39 -30.64 2.12 35.49
C GLY A 39 -30.46 2.05 33.97
N SER A 40 -29.29 1.57 33.52
CA SER A 40 -28.87 1.42 32.12
C SER A 40 -28.79 -0.06 31.70
N GLY A 41 -28.91 -0.36 30.42
CA GLY A 41 -28.70 -1.72 29.90
C GLY A 41 -28.16 -1.69 28.47
N HIS A 42 -27.27 -2.63 28.15
CA HIS A 42 -26.51 -2.62 26.90
C HIS A 42 -26.64 -3.95 26.17
N LEU A 43 -26.95 -3.87 24.88
CA LEU A 43 -26.96 -4.99 23.96
C LEU A 43 -25.88 -4.76 22.88
N LEU A 44 -25.02 -5.75 22.67
CA LEU A 44 -23.96 -5.70 21.67
C LEU A 44 -24.07 -6.92 20.74
N LEU A 45 -24.35 -6.67 19.46
CA LEU A 45 -24.50 -7.71 18.43
C LEU A 45 -23.24 -7.77 17.55
N ARG A 46 -22.58 -8.94 17.56
CA ARG A 46 -21.32 -9.20 16.83
C ARG A 46 -21.36 -10.45 15.95
N GLY A 47 -22.43 -11.25 16.02
CA GLY A 47 -22.59 -12.46 15.21
C GLY A 47 -22.59 -12.18 13.70
N ARG A 48 -22.05 -13.11 12.91
CA ARG A 48 -22.10 -13.06 11.44
C ARG A 48 -23.27 -13.93 10.93
N GLY A 49 -23.99 -13.45 9.92
CA GLY A 49 -25.06 -14.19 9.23
C GLY A 49 -26.44 -13.54 9.30
N ALA A 50 -27.40 -14.11 8.56
CA ALA A 50 -28.79 -13.66 8.56
C ALA A 50 -29.47 -14.06 9.89
N GLY A 51 -29.82 -13.06 10.71
CA GLY A 51 -30.56 -13.26 11.97
C GLY A 51 -29.66 -13.50 13.19
N VAL A 52 -28.89 -12.49 13.58
CA VAL A 52 -28.09 -12.53 14.82
C VAL A 52 -29.00 -12.61 16.03
N MET A 53 -30.03 -11.76 16.04
CA MET A 53 -31.05 -11.73 17.07
C MET A 53 -32.42 -11.40 16.48
N THR A 54 -33.46 -12.11 16.94
CA THR A 54 -34.86 -11.82 16.64
C THR A 54 -35.59 -11.46 17.93
N VAL A 55 -36.25 -10.32 17.95
CA VAL A 55 -37.23 -9.92 18.97
C VAL A 55 -38.61 -10.03 18.33
N GLU A 56 -39.43 -10.98 18.76
CA GLU A 56 -40.76 -11.22 18.17
C GLU A 56 -41.73 -10.05 18.47
N GLY A 57 -41.58 -9.40 19.61
CA GLY A 57 -42.34 -8.23 20.07
C GLY A 57 -41.50 -6.95 20.11
N ASP A 58 -41.59 -6.19 21.20
CA ASP A 58 -41.00 -4.85 21.31
C ASP A 58 -39.55 -4.88 21.81
N LEU A 59 -38.72 -3.97 21.29
CA LEU A 59 -37.40 -3.63 21.81
C LEU A 59 -37.40 -2.18 22.29
N ARG A 60 -37.28 -1.97 23.60
CA ARG A 60 -37.34 -0.65 24.24
C ARG A 60 -36.02 -0.27 24.89
N ILE A 61 -35.50 0.91 24.53
CA ILE A 61 -34.18 1.38 24.91
C ILE A 61 -34.31 2.67 25.73
N GLY A 62 -34.02 2.61 27.03
CA GLY A 62 -34.04 3.78 27.92
C GLY A 62 -35.45 4.30 28.24
N GLN A 63 -36.31 3.46 28.83
CA GLN A 63 -37.75 3.71 29.02
C GLN A 63 -38.14 4.77 30.06
N SER A 64 -37.24 5.24 30.94
CA SER A 64 -37.62 6.14 32.05
C SER A 64 -37.08 7.56 31.88
N ARG A 65 -37.89 8.58 32.21
CA ARG A 65 -37.43 9.97 32.44
C ARG A 65 -36.40 10.07 33.58
N SER A 66 -36.34 9.07 34.45
CA SER A 66 -35.34 8.93 35.51
C SER A 66 -34.13 8.07 35.13
N ALA A 67 -34.11 7.47 33.94
CA ALA A 67 -32.93 6.76 33.46
C ALA A 67 -31.84 7.80 33.17
N THR A 68 -30.73 7.72 33.89
CA THR A 68 -29.51 8.49 33.63
C THR A 68 -28.82 7.94 32.38
N SER A 69 -29.43 8.17 31.21
CA SER A 69 -28.84 8.29 29.86
C SER A 69 -27.59 7.44 29.52
N ALA A 70 -27.70 6.11 29.47
CA ALA A 70 -26.63 5.28 28.88
C ALA A 70 -27.08 3.98 28.17
N SER A 71 -28.35 3.57 28.22
CA SER A 71 -28.78 2.32 27.56
C SER A 71 -28.48 2.34 26.07
N SER A 72 -27.95 1.24 25.55
CA SER A 72 -27.49 1.20 24.15
C SER A 72 -27.75 -0.13 23.48
N VAL A 73 -28.15 -0.09 22.21
CA VAL A 73 -27.99 -1.22 21.27
C VAL A 73 -26.86 -0.87 20.34
N LYS A 74 -25.88 -1.77 20.22
CA LYS A 74 -24.70 -1.63 19.39
C LYS A 74 -24.67 -2.77 18.38
N LEU A 75 -24.72 -2.47 17.09
CA LEU A 75 -24.71 -3.48 16.03
C LEU A 75 -23.43 -3.36 15.23
N ARG A 76 -22.58 -4.39 15.27
CA ARG A 76 -21.34 -4.47 14.49
C ARG A 76 -21.50 -5.22 13.17
N ALA A 77 -22.33 -6.25 13.15
CA ALA A 77 -22.53 -7.13 12.00
C ALA A 77 -23.84 -7.91 12.13
N GLY A 78 -24.34 -8.38 10.99
CA GLY A 78 -25.52 -9.22 10.90
C GLY A 78 -26.82 -8.45 11.16
N ARG A 79 -27.92 -9.19 11.26
CA ARG A 79 -29.28 -8.61 11.28
C ARG A 79 -29.95 -8.74 12.64
N LEU A 80 -30.49 -7.61 13.15
CA LEU A 80 -31.46 -7.55 14.25
C LEU A 80 -32.86 -7.38 13.66
N THR A 81 -33.76 -8.33 13.95
CA THR A 81 -35.17 -8.24 13.55
C THR A 81 -36.03 -7.95 14.78
N VAL A 82 -36.90 -6.94 14.68
CA VAL A 82 -37.88 -6.56 15.71
C VAL A 82 -39.28 -6.64 15.10
N GLY A 83 -40.09 -7.60 15.54
CA GLY A 83 -41.45 -7.82 15.03
C GLY A 83 -42.46 -6.79 15.50
N GLY A 84 -42.18 -6.12 16.62
CA GLY A 84 -42.95 -4.98 17.16
C GLY A 84 -42.23 -3.64 17.01
N GLU A 85 -42.38 -2.78 18.01
CA GLU A 85 -41.78 -1.44 18.02
C GLU A 85 -40.31 -1.47 18.49
N LEU A 86 -39.42 -0.84 17.73
CA LEU A 86 -38.11 -0.40 18.20
C LEU A 86 -38.23 1.02 18.76
N SER A 87 -38.23 1.14 20.10
CA SER A 87 -38.42 2.42 20.79
C SER A 87 -37.13 2.92 21.43
N ILE A 88 -36.65 4.08 20.97
CA ILE A 88 -35.46 4.77 21.48
C ILE A 88 -35.92 5.92 22.37
N GLY A 89 -35.94 5.68 23.68
CA GLY A 89 -36.26 6.65 24.73
C GLY A 89 -35.07 7.56 25.03
N ASN A 90 -34.48 7.46 26.23
CA ASN A 90 -33.23 8.18 26.60
C ASN A 90 -31.98 7.32 26.33
N GLY A 91 -31.94 6.70 25.15
CA GLY A 91 -30.95 5.67 24.79
C GLY A 91 -30.33 5.89 23.41
N LEU A 92 -29.42 4.98 23.05
CA LEU A 92 -28.64 5.03 21.83
C LEU A 92 -28.84 3.74 21.01
N VAL A 93 -29.08 3.88 19.71
CA VAL A 93 -28.78 2.79 18.76
C VAL A 93 -27.57 3.21 17.93
N ASP A 94 -26.52 2.41 18.00
CA ASP A 94 -25.21 2.65 17.42
C ASP A 94 -24.94 1.61 16.33
N PHE A 95 -24.98 2.06 15.08
CA PHE A 95 -24.66 1.27 13.90
C PHE A 95 -23.19 1.46 13.55
N TYR A 96 -22.42 0.37 13.55
CA TYR A 96 -21.01 0.44 13.18
C TYR A 96 -20.54 -0.87 12.56
N GLY A 97 -19.40 -0.87 11.87
CA GLY A 97 -18.81 -2.11 11.37
C GLY A 97 -19.46 -2.68 10.10
N ASN A 98 -19.49 -4.00 9.96
CA ASN A 98 -19.63 -4.69 8.68
C ASN A 98 -21.09 -4.92 8.26
N ALA A 99 -21.71 -3.91 7.65
CA ALA A 99 -23.07 -3.92 7.12
C ALA A 99 -24.12 -4.48 8.11
N PRO A 100 -24.21 -3.94 9.34
CA PRO A 100 -25.28 -4.33 10.25
C PRO A 100 -26.64 -3.91 9.68
N GLU A 101 -27.64 -4.78 9.83
CA GLU A 101 -29.02 -4.52 9.41
C GLU A 101 -29.95 -4.47 10.63
N ILE A 102 -30.84 -3.48 10.68
CA ILE A 102 -32.04 -3.54 11.52
C ILE A 102 -33.25 -3.67 10.61
N ALA A 103 -34.15 -4.59 10.93
CA ALA A 103 -35.50 -4.59 10.41
C ALA A 103 -36.49 -4.51 11.57
N ALA A 104 -37.27 -3.45 11.63
CA ALA A 104 -38.29 -3.23 12.65
C ALA A 104 -39.65 -3.02 11.99
N LYS A 105 -40.73 -3.40 12.68
CA LYS A 105 -42.08 -3.05 12.22
C LYS A 105 -42.30 -1.55 12.31
N ASP A 106 -42.07 -0.99 13.50
CA ASP A 106 -42.15 0.45 13.78
C ASP A 106 -40.84 0.94 14.45
N LEU A 107 -40.48 2.19 14.21
CA LEU A 107 -39.33 2.84 14.85
C LEU A 107 -39.73 4.19 15.44
N THR A 108 -39.52 4.35 16.75
CA THR A 108 -39.76 5.61 17.46
C THR A 108 -38.47 6.17 18.05
N VAL A 109 -38.11 7.40 17.72
CA VAL A 109 -37.00 8.15 18.32
C VAL A 109 -37.55 9.30 19.15
N SER A 110 -37.45 9.18 20.48
CA SER A 110 -37.95 10.17 21.43
C SER A 110 -37.06 11.42 21.54
N GLU A 111 -37.52 12.47 22.24
CA GLU A 111 -36.81 13.77 22.44
C GLU A 111 -35.37 13.65 22.97
N ASN A 112 -34.97 12.55 23.61
CA ASN A 112 -33.59 12.32 24.05
C ASN A 112 -32.97 11.04 23.45
N GLY A 113 -33.62 10.47 22.43
CA GLY A 113 -33.16 9.30 21.73
C GLY A 113 -32.08 9.67 20.73
N THR A 114 -31.07 8.82 20.58
CA THR A 114 -29.99 9.03 19.62
C THR A 114 -29.91 7.86 18.65
N LEU A 115 -29.94 8.16 17.36
CA LEU A 115 -29.46 7.27 16.30
C LEU A 115 -28.04 7.68 15.95
N ARG A 116 -27.12 6.71 15.95
CA ARG A 116 -25.74 6.93 15.50
C ARG A 116 -25.39 5.98 14.36
N PHE A 117 -24.84 6.54 13.28
CA PHE A 117 -24.23 5.80 12.18
C PHE A 117 -22.72 6.10 12.18
N ASP A 118 -21.90 5.13 12.60
CA ASP A 118 -20.45 5.17 12.51
C ASP A 118 -20.01 4.34 11.31
N PHE A 119 -19.66 5.05 10.23
CA PHE A 119 -19.38 4.41 8.96
C PHE A 119 -18.07 3.63 8.98
N ASN A 120 -17.04 4.13 9.67
CA ASN A 120 -15.70 3.53 9.65
C ASN A 120 -15.29 3.04 8.22
N ASN A 121 -14.41 2.05 8.10
CA ASN A 121 -13.97 1.50 6.82
C ASN A 121 -14.93 0.47 6.17
N LYS A 122 -16.20 0.44 6.58
CA LYS A 122 -17.19 -0.56 6.15
C LYS A 122 -18.50 0.10 5.72
N PRO A 123 -19.27 -0.52 4.81
CA PRO A 123 -20.64 -0.09 4.56
C PRO A 123 -21.45 -0.30 5.84
N VAL A 124 -22.24 0.70 6.22
CA VAL A 124 -23.28 0.55 7.25
C VAL A 124 -24.57 0.18 6.53
N GLY A 125 -25.31 -0.79 7.07
CA GLY A 125 -26.58 -1.20 6.47
C GLY A 125 -27.69 -0.20 6.76
N THR A 126 -28.73 -0.24 5.94
CA THR A 126 -29.93 0.58 6.10
C THR A 126 -30.85 0.01 7.18
N ILE A 127 -31.46 0.89 7.97
CA ILE A 127 -32.56 0.52 8.85
C ILE A 127 -33.83 0.34 8.02
N GLN A 128 -34.43 -0.84 8.04
CA GLN A 128 -35.73 -1.10 7.42
C GLN A 128 -36.84 -0.95 8.46
N VAL A 129 -37.70 0.05 8.28
CA VAL A 129 -38.93 0.25 9.06
C VAL A 129 -40.11 -0.11 8.18
N LEU A 130 -40.84 -1.16 8.52
CA LEU A 130 -41.88 -1.70 7.64
C LEU A 130 -43.11 -0.79 7.55
N ASP A 131 -43.57 -0.27 8.69
CA ASP A 131 -44.83 0.46 8.80
C ASP A 131 -44.59 1.96 9.05
N HIS A 132 -44.19 2.36 10.26
CA HIS A 132 -44.11 3.78 10.64
C HIS A 132 -42.82 4.20 11.38
N LEU A 133 -42.23 5.32 10.94
CA LEU A 133 -41.12 6.02 11.58
C LEU A 133 -41.63 7.29 12.31
N SER A 134 -41.41 7.39 13.62
CA SER A 134 -41.75 8.56 14.42
C SER A 134 -40.49 9.22 15.00
N ILE A 135 -40.25 10.49 14.67
CA ILE A 135 -39.11 11.28 15.17
C ILE A 135 -39.63 12.48 15.96
N ALA A 136 -39.42 12.45 17.28
CA ALA A 136 -39.81 13.54 18.16
C ALA A 136 -38.80 14.71 18.09
N LYS A 137 -39.29 15.93 18.33
CA LYS A 137 -38.43 17.11 18.47
C LYS A 137 -37.39 16.90 19.58
N GLY A 138 -36.12 17.18 19.30
CA GLY A 138 -34.97 16.96 20.21
C GLY A 138 -34.25 15.61 20.02
N ALA A 139 -34.85 14.68 19.26
CA ALA A 139 -34.17 13.45 18.84
C ALA A 139 -32.86 13.79 18.10
N ARG A 140 -31.82 12.99 18.32
CA ARG A 140 -30.47 13.24 17.78
C ARG A 140 -30.09 12.25 16.71
N LEU A 141 -29.43 12.75 15.68
CA LEU A 141 -28.80 11.96 14.63
C LEU A 141 -27.30 12.26 14.62
N GLU A 142 -26.49 11.27 14.93
CA GLU A 142 -25.04 11.38 14.91
C GLU A 142 -24.47 10.53 13.78
N ILE A 143 -23.62 11.12 12.95
CA ILE A 143 -23.04 10.48 11.79
C ILE A 143 -21.52 10.67 11.85
N ASP A 144 -20.78 9.58 11.88
CA ASP A 144 -19.33 9.58 11.85
C ASP A 144 -18.83 9.05 10.51
N LEU A 145 -18.38 9.97 9.67
CA LEU A 145 -17.84 9.69 8.36
C LEU A 145 -16.32 9.58 8.35
N ARG A 146 -15.63 9.81 9.48
CA ARG A 146 -14.17 9.97 9.46
C ARG A 146 -13.42 8.75 8.90
N GLY A 147 -14.03 7.55 8.96
CA GLY A 147 -13.46 6.34 8.36
C GLY A 147 -14.11 5.90 7.05
N TYR A 148 -15.13 6.60 6.54
CA TYR A 148 -15.91 6.16 5.38
C TYR A 148 -15.08 6.19 4.08
N THR A 149 -14.78 5.00 3.54
CA THR A 149 -13.90 4.84 2.37
C THR A 149 -14.51 4.06 1.20
N MET A 150 -15.72 3.51 1.36
CA MET A 150 -16.21 2.39 0.53
C MET A 150 -17.48 2.68 -0.30
N GLY A 151 -17.97 3.92 -0.41
CA GLY A 151 -19.25 4.14 -1.10
C GLY A 151 -19.52 5.56 -1.62
N GLY A 152 -20.68 5.66 -2.28
CA GLY A 152 -21.19 6.83 -2.98
C GLY A 152 -21.56 8.01 -2.07
N ASN A 153 -22.07 9.08 -2.68
CA ASN A 153 -22.33 10.31 -1.94
C ASN A 153 -23.62 10.23 -1.18
N GLU A 154 -24.55 9.39 -1.64
CA GLU A 154 -25.89 9.25 -1.09
C GLU A 154 -26.01 7.92 -0.35
N LEU A 155 -26.35 8.02 0.93
CA LEU A 155 -26.43 6.90 1.86
C LEU A 155 -27.83 6.82 2.43
N GLU A 156 -28.58 5.78 2.06
CA GLU A 156 -29.90 5.49 2.64
C GLU A 156 -29.72 5.00 4.07
N LEU A 157 -29.93 5.89 5.04
CA LEU A 157 -29.78 5.61 6.46
C LEU A 157 -30.96 4.79 6.98
N ILE A 158 -32.18 5.18 6.59
CA ILE A 158 -33.43 4.58 7.03
C ILE A 158 -34.37 4.52 5.82
N ARG A 159 -35.00 3.36 5.60
CA ARG A 159 -36.16 3.22 4.73
C ARG A 159 -37.40 2.98 5.58
N PHE A 160 -38.51 3.62 5.26
CA PHE A 160 -39.75 3.54 6.02
C PHE A 160 -40.99 3.50 5.12
N GLY A 161 -42.08 2.88 5.61
CA GLY A 161 -43.37 2.91 4.91
C GLY A 161 -44.09 4.26 5.02
N SER A 162 -43.94 4.95 6.14
CA SER A 162 -44.45 6.30 6.40
C SER A 162 -43.65 6.96 7.54
N ALA A 163 -43.60 8.29 7.58
CA ALA A 163 -42.92 9.02 8.65
C ALA A 163 -43.76 10.13 9.28
N GLU A 164 -43.54 10.38 10.57
CA GLU A 164 -43.99 11.58 11.30
C GLU A 164 -42.78 12.25 11.98
N GLY A 165 -42.60 13.54 11.71
CA GLY A 165 -41.48 14.33 12.25
C GLY A 165 -40.17 14.20 11.45
N SER A 166 -39.13 14.90 11.90
CA SER A 166 -37.79 14.89 11.30
C SER A 166 -36.74 15.27 12.34
N PHE A 167 -35.48 14.95 12.07
CA PHE A 167 -34.36 15.49 12.85
C PHE A 167 -34.23 17.00 12.58
N GLU A 168 -34.13 17.80 13.64
CA GLU A 168 -33.86 19.24 13.52
C GLU A 168 -32.39 19.45 13.12
N PRO A 169 -32.04 20.38 12.23
CA PRO A 169 -30.66 20.59 11.80
C PRO A 169 -29.65 20.82 12.94
N ALA A 170 -30.10 21.39 14.08
CA ALA A 170 -29.28 21.60 15.26
C ALA A 170 -28.98 20.32 16.06
N ASP A 171 -29.78 19.27 15.87
CA ASP A 171 -29.65 17.96 16.53
C ASP A 171 -29.02 16.89 15.61
N ILE A 172 -28.56 17.31 14.42
CA ILE A 172 -27.78 16.50 13.48
C ILE A 172 -26.30 16.84 13.65
N ALA A 173 -25.47 15.85 13.98
CA ALA A 173 -24.03 16.01 14.10
C ALA A 173 -23.31 15.09 13.11
N ILE A 174 -22.62 15.67 12.13
CA ILE A 174 -21.82 14.93 11.14
C ILE A 174 -20.35 15.25 11.37
N LYS A 175 -19.51 14.21 11.48
CA LYS A 175 -18.07 14.34 11.72
C LYS A 175 -17.28 13.73 10.57
N GLY A 176 -16.24 14.42 10.11
CA GLY A 176 -15.32 13.93 9.07
C GLY A 176 -15.77 14.25 7.65
N LEU A 177 -14.85 14.04 6.70
CA LEU A 177 -15.05 14.11 5.25
C LEU A 177 -15.52 15.45 4.65
N GLY A 178 -15.71 16.51 5.44
CA GLY A 178 -16.32 17.78 5.00
C GLY A 178 -17.78 17.94 5.44
N GLY A 179 -18.35 16.92 6.10
CA GLY A 179 -19.74 16.89 6.57
C GLY A 179 -20.69 16.23 5.59
N GLY A 180 -21.96 16.63 5.64
CA GLY A 180 -23.00 16.12 4.75
C GLY A 180 -24.32 16.82 4.96
N VAL A 181 -25.29 16.51 4.10
CA VAL A 181 -26.66 17.01 4.17
C VAL A 181 -27.58 15.81 4.39
N VAL A 182 -28.40 15.88 5.43
CA VAL A 182 -29.42 14.86 5.67
C VAL A 182 -30.73 15.33 5.05
N THR A 183 -31.32 14.50 4.21
CA THR A 183 -32.60 14.75 3.54
C THR A 183 -33.61 13.67 3.93
N MET A 184 -34.90 14.03 3.87
CA MET A 184 -36.01 13.11 4.09
C MET A 184 -36.87 13.13 2.83
N ASP A 185 -36.95 11.99 2.16
CA ASP A 185 -37.77 11.75 0.98
C ASP A 185 -39.09 11.07 1.37
N GLU A 186 -39.90 10.63 0.40
CA GLU A 186 -41.23 10.06 0.66
C GLU A 186 -41.17 8.74 1.47
N ASP A 187 -40.11 7.96 1.31
CA ASP A 187 -39.94 6.63 1.90
C ASP A 187 -38.55 6.39 2.54
N SER A 188 -37.70 7.42 2.60
CA SER A 188 -36.32 7.26 3.07
C SER A 188 -35.72 8.52 3.73
N LEU A 189 -34.75 8.29 4.63
CA LEU A 189 -33.87 9.29 5.21
C LEU A 189 -32.47 9.06 4.63
N ASN A 190 -31.94 10.05 3.93
CA ASN A 190 -30.71 9.94 3.16
C ASN A 190 -29.64 10.91 3.68
N LEU A 191 -28.37 10.54 3.54
CA LEU A 191 -27.22 11.39 3.79
C LEU A 191 -26.45 11.61 2.48
N THR A 192 -26.31 12.88 2.08
CA THR A 192 -25.41 13.31 1.00
C THR A 192 -24.08 13.80 1.57
N VAL A 193 -22.96 13.10 1.30
CA VAL A 193 -21.62 13.41 1.81
C VAL A 193 -20.92 14.50 0.96
N VAL A 194 -20.49 15.59 1.60
CA VAL A 194 -19.69 16.68 0.97
C VAL A 194 -18.19 16.31 0.99
N ASP A 195 -17.36 16.77 0.05
CA ASP A 195 -15.88 16.59 0.06
C ASP A 195 -15.16 17.94 0.22
N ASP A 196 -14.05 17.95 0.96
CA ASP A 196 -13.13 19.08 1.04
C ASP A 196 -11.74 18.60 0.60
N VAL A 197 -11.34 18.99 -0.61
CA VAL A 197 -10.10 18.55 -1.29
C VAL A 197 -9.13 19.72 -1.42
N ALA A 198 -8.85 20.43 -0.33
CA ALA A 198 -7.80 21.44 -0.36
C ALA A 198 -6.42 20.78 -0.56
N ALA A 199 -5.74 21.15 -1.65
CA ALA A 199 -4.29 21.08 -1.94
C ALA A 199 -3.76 20.05 -2.97
N ARG A 200 -3.67 20.51 -4.24
CA ARG A 200 -2.67 20.31 -5.33
C ARG A 200 -2.30 18.90 -5.85
N SER A 201 -1.93 18.89 -7.14
CA SER A 201 -1.73 17.78 -8.10
C SER A 201 -2.67 16.58 -7.92
N SER A 202 -3.65 16.49 -8.82
CA SER A 202 -4.68 15.46 -8.73
C SER A 202 -4.62 14.57 -9.95
N THR A 203 -4.52 13.27 -9.70
CA THR A 203 -4.84 12.27 -10.71
C THR A 203 -6.31 11.92 -10.58
N LEU A 204 -7.05 12.05 -11.67
CA LEU A 204 -8.44 11.64 -11.77
C LEU A 204 -8.51 10.44 -12.70
N TRP A 205 -9.21 9.38 -12.28
CA TRP A 205 -9.50 8.23 -13.12
C TRP A 205 -10.99 8.19 -13.37
N PHE A 206 -11.40 8.49 -14.59
CA PHE A 206 -12.81 8.37 -15.00
C PHE A 206 -13.05 6.98 -15.58
N VAL A 207 -14.15 6.36 -15.20
CA VAL A 207 -14.64 5.11 -15.79
C VAL A 207 -16.03 5.36 -16.31
N THR A 208 -16.24 5.08 -17.59
CA THR A 208 -17.51 5.33 -18.27
C THR A 208 -18.07 4.05 -18.86
N THR A 209 -19.39 3.99 -19.04
CA THR A 209 -20.10 2.99 -19.85
C THR A 209 -20.71 3.66 -21.09
N GLY A 210 -21.27 2.86 -22.00
CA GLY A 210 -22.03 3.38 -23.15
C GLY A 210 -23.39 3.98 -22.82
N GLY A 211 -23.78 4.03 -21.55
CA GLY A 211 -25.08 4.53 -21.08
C GLY A 211 -25.24 6.05 -21.25
N ASN A 212 -26.46 6.53 -21.04
CA ASN A 212 -26.81 7.93 -21.28
C ASN A 212 -26.78 8.81 -20.01
N GLY A 213 -26.26 8.28 -18.90
CA GLY A 213 -26.19 8.97 -17.61
C GLY A 213 -27.45 8.80 -16.75
N THR A 214 -28.32 7.84 -17.07
CA THR A 214 -29.50 7.53 -16.24
C THR A 214 -29.21 6.46 -15.18
N ASP A 215 -28.23 5.58 -15.41
CA ASP A 215 -27.72 4.68 -14.38
C ASP A 215 -26.61 5.40 -13.60
N ILE A 216 -26.67 5.33 -12.27
CA ILE A 216 -25.66 5.96 -11.41
C ILE A 216 -24.23 5.47 -11.69
N LEU A 217 -24.08 4.28 -12.29
CA LEU A 217 -22.80 3.66 -12.63
C LEU A 217 -22.33 3.95 -14.05
N ASP A 218 -23.09 4.72 -14.84
CA ASP A 218 -22.67 5.07 -16.21
C ASP A 218 -21.39 5.93 -16.24
N LEU A 219 -21.13 6.67 -15.16
CA LEU A 219 -19.89 7.41 -14.94
C LEU A 219 -19.45 7.27 -13.49
N GLN A 220 -18.18 6.92 -13.32
CA GLN A 220 -17.48 6.92 -12.05
C GLN A 220 -16.19 7.74 -12.16
N ILE A 221 -15.77 8.35 -11.06
CA ILE A 221 -14.47 9.02 -10.96
C ILE A 221 -13.77 8.57 -9.68
N ASN A 222 -12.54 8.09 -9.80
CA ASN A 222 -11.63 7.95 -8.66
C ASN A 222 -10.76 9.21 -8.60
N THR A 223 -10.78 9.92 -7.48
CA THR A 223 -9.98 11.15 -7.26
C THR A 223 -8.62 10.86 -6.63
N GLY A 224 -8.23 9.59 -6.54
CA GLY A 224 -7.14 9.12 -5.70
C GLY A 224 -7.52 9.03 -4.22
N ARG A 225 -8.56 9.77 -3.77
CA ARG A 225 -9.08 9.73 -2.39
C ARG A 225 -10.33 8.88 -2.25
N ARG A 226 -11.26 9.01 -3.20
CA ARG A 226 -12.58 8.35 -3.18
C ARG A 226 -13.01 7.99 -4.60
N ILE A 227 -13.94 7.05 -4.69
CA ILE A 227 -14.68 6.78 -5.91
C ILE A 227 -16.04 7.47 -5.79
N ARG A 228 -16.39 8.31 -6.76
CA ARG A 228 -17.68 8.99 -6.90
C ARG A 228 -18.39 8.46 -8.16
N ASN A 229 -19.69 8.62 -8.22
CA ASN A 229 -20.52 8.21 -9.36
C ASN A 229 -21.62 9.27 -9.61
N LEU A 230 -22.58 9.01 -10.49
CA LEU A 230 -23.60 10.02 -10.87
C LEU A 230 -24.63 10.37 -9.78
N SER A 231 -24.59 9.71 -8.61
CA SER A 231 -25.28 10.25 -7.42
C SER A 231 -24.61 11.52 -6.85
N SER A 232 -23.37 11.80 -7.28
CA SER A 232 -22.64 12.99 -6.87
C SER A 232 -23.18 14.22 -7.60
N PRO A 233 -23.61 15.28 -6.88
CA PRO A 233 -24.13 16.49 -7.53
C PRO A 233 -23.06 17.21 -8.38
N ASP A 234 -21.79 16.99 -8.06
CA ASP A 234 -20.66 17.60 -8.75
C ASP A 234 -20.20 16.85 -10.02
N LEU A 235 -20.86 15.73 -10.37
CA LEU A 235 -20.52 14.88 -11.50
C LEU A 235 -21.69 14.82 -12.50
N SER A 236 -21.41 15.00 -13.80
CA SER A 236 -22.43 14.83 -14.84
C SER A 236 -21.93 14.02 -16.01
N TYR A 237 -22.83 13.24 -16.61
CA TYR A 237 -22.61 12.45 -17.80
C TYR A 237 -23.82 12.55 -18.73
N SER A 238 -23.60 12.86 -20.00
CA SER A 238 -24.68 12.88 -20.99
C SER A 238 -24.20 12.38 -22.34
N ALA A 239 -25.00 11.54 -22.98
CA ALA A 239 -24.71 11.01 -24.32
C ALA A 239 -25.43 11.79 -25.42
N ALA A 240 -24.74 12.01 -26.53
CA ALA A 240 -25.25 12.54 -27.78
C ALA A 240 -24.81 11.65 -28.96
N THR A 241 -25.49 11.79 -30.09
CA THR A 241 -25.09 11.17 -31.37
C THR A 241 -24.65 12.26 -32.33
N ASP A 242 -23.50 12.07 -32.96
CA ASP A 242 -22.91 12.96 -33.95
C ASP A 242 -22.61 12.15 -35.21
N GLY A 243 -23.53 12.18 -36.18
CA GLY A 243 -23.49 11.26 -37.31
C GLY A 243 -23.64 9.81 -36.86
N ASP A 244 -22.63 8.99 -37.16
CA ASP A 244 -22.56 7.57 -36.79
C ASP A 244 -21.90 7.35 -35.42
N ASP A 245 -21.32 8.40 -34.82
CA ASP A 245 -20.55 8.33 -33.58
C ASP A 245 -21.42 8.54 -32.33
N LYS A 246 -20.89 8.12 -31.18
CA LYS A 246 -21.39 8.51 -29.86
C LYS A 246 -20.43 9.49 -29.21
N VAL A 247 -20.98 10.54 -28.61
CA VAL A 247 -20.22 11.55 -27.86
C VAL A 247 -20.79 11.64 -26.46
N TYR A 248 -19.93 11.45 -25.46
CA TYR A 248 -20.30 11.46 -24.06
C TYR A 248 -19.64 12.63 -23.34
N SER A 249 -20.43 13.64 -22.97
CA SER A 249 -19.93 14.81 -22.25
C SER A 249 -19.85 14.53 -20.76
N VAL A 250 -18.67 14.73 -20.20
CA VAL A 250 -18.32 14.53 -18.79
C VAL A 250 -18.02 15.89 -18.15
N SER A 251 -18.52 16.12 -16.93
CA SER A 251 -18.12 17.25 -16.08
C SER A 251 -17.87 16.77 -14.65
N TRP A 252 -16.79 17.23 -14.03
CA TRP A 252 -16.47 17.02 -12.61
C TRP A 252 -16.12 18.35 -11.95
N SER A 253 -16.79 18.69 -10.85
CA SER A 253 -16.65 19.97 -10.14
C SER A 253 -16.44 19.81 -8.63
N GLY A 254 -15.89 18.67 -8.19
CA GLY A 254 -15.75 18.33 -6.78
C GLY A 254 -14.32 18.45 -6.23
N SER A 255 -13.45 19.24 -6.85
CA SER A 255 -12.04 19.37 -6.42
C SER A 255 -11.52 20.80 -6.62
N ASP A 256 -10.78 21.32 -5.65
CA ASP A 256 -10.09 22.62 -5.68
C ASP A 256 -8.61 22.39 -6.06
N PHE A 257 -8.23 22.63 -7.32
CA PHE A 257 -6.90 22.28 -7.83
C PHE A 257 -5.85 23.37 -7.54
N ASP A 258 -6.25 24.64 -7.45
CA ASP A 258 -5.33 25.77 -7.21
C ASP A 258 -5.18 26.15 -5.72
N GLY A 259 -6.10 25.68 -4.87
CA GLY A 259 -6.10 25.84 -3.42
C GLY A 259 -6.69 27.16 -2.94
N ASP A 260 -7.58 27.78 -3.71
CA ASP A 260 -8.25 29.04 -3.34
C ASP A 260 -9.49 28.85 -2.44
N GLY A 261 -9.90 27.60 -2.20
CA GLY A 261 -11.05 27.22 -1.40
C GLY A 261 -12.36 27.13 -2.19
N ALA A 262 -12.35 27.28 -3.51
CA ALA A 262 -13.46 27.04 -4.42
C ALA A 262 -13.17 25.81 -5.29
N ASN A 263 -14.20 25.00 -5.57
CA ASN A 263 -14.03 23.87 -6.47
C ASN A 263 -13.87 24.33 -7.92
N ASP A 264 -12.95 23.68 -8.60
CA ASP A 264 -12.72 23.76 -10.04
C ASP A 264 -13.51 22.72 -10.82
N THR A 265 -13.75 23.02 -12.09
CA THR A 265 -14.47 22.17 -13.04
C THR A 265 -13.54 21.63 -14.13
N VAL A 266 -13.51 20.31 -14.26
CA VAL A 266 -12.96 19.57 -15.40
C VAL A 266 -14.09 19.15 -16.31
N THR A 267 -13.99 19.43 -17.62
CA THR A 267 -14.93 18.91 -18.62
C THR A 267 -14.19 18.27 -19.80
N PHE A 268 -14.73 17.20 -20.37
CA PHE A 268 -14.26 16.61 -21.62
C PHE A 268 -15.38 15.83 -22.31
N ASP A 269 -15.22 15.56 -23.59
CA ASP A 269 -16.11 14.70 -24.37
C ASP A 269 -15.41 13.39 -24.74
N LEU A 270 -15.95 12.23 -24.34
CA LEU A 270 -15.49 10.93 -24.85
C LEU A 270 -16.24 10.64 -26.15
N ARG A 271 -15.56 10.70 -27.29
CA ARG A 271 -16.08 10.26 -28.59
C ARG A 271 -15.76 8.78 -28.82
N VAL A 272 -16.75 8.06 -29.34
CA VAL A 272 -16.67 6.66 -29.71
C VAL A 272 -17.10 6.52 -31.15
N GLU A 273 -16.20 6.01 -31.98
CA GLU A 273 -16.40 5.81 -33.42
C GLU A 273 -16.35 4.32 -33.75
N GLY A 274 -17.22 3.89 -34.65
CA GLY A 274 -17.33 2.49 -35.08
C GLY A 274 -16.78 2.30 -36.48
N PHE A 275 -16.14 1.16 -36.72
CA PHE A 275 -15.63 0.78 -38.04
C PHE A 275 -15.94 -0.68 -38.34
N VAL A 276 -16.32 -0.95 -39.59
CA VAL A 276 -16.54 -2.31 -40.11
C VAL A 276 -15.52 -2.64 -41.19
N GLY A 277 -14.98 -3.86 -41.16
CA GLY A 277 -14.02 -4.33 -42.17
C GLY A 277 -12.59 -3.84 -41.97
N SER A 278 -12.19 -3.55 -40.73
CA SER A 278 -10.79 -3.28 -40.38
C SER A 278 -9.90 -4.47 -40.76
N THR A 279 -8.70 -4.19 -41.25
CA THR A 279 -7.74 -5.23 -41.65
C THR A 279 -6.97 -5.71 -40.44
N TYR A 280 -7.23 -6.95 -40.01
CA TYR A 280 -6.59 -7.56 -38.86
C TYR A 280 -6.01 -8.94 -39.15
N ARG A 281 -5.13 -9.41 -38.26
CA ARG A 281 -4.66 -10.79 -38.21
C ARG A 281 -4.52 -11.24 -36.77
N TYR A 282 -4.98 -12.44 -36.46
CA TYR A 282 -4.67 -13.13 -35.21
C TYR A 282 -4.30 -14.59 -35.48
N ASP A 283 -3.12 -15.01 -35.04
CA ASP A 283 -2.63 -16.38 -35.19
C ASP A 283 -2.89 -17.19 -33.92
N LEU A 284 -3.75 -18.20 -33.99
CA LEU A 284 -4.18 -19.01 -32.85
C LEU A 284 -3.06 -19.84 -32.18
N ASN A 285 -1.93 -20.07 -32.87
CA ASN A 285 -0.84 -20.89 -32.35
C ASN A 285 0.28 -20.05 -31.74
N THR A 286 0.48 -18.84 -32.27
CA THR A 286 1.58 -17.96 -31.86
C THR A 286 1.11 -16.72 -31.09
N GLU A 287 -0.21 -16.48 -31.05
CA GLU A 287 -0.83 -15.27 -30.51
C GLU A 287 -0.34 -13.98 -31.19
N ALA A 288 0.29 -14.11 -32.37
CA ALA A 288 0.72 -12.98 -33.16
C ALA A 288 -0.50 -12.23 -33.69
N SER A 289 -0.57 -10.95 -33.37
CA SER A 289 -1.71 -10.08 -33.66
C SER A 289 -1.29 -8.83 -34.44
N SER A 290 -2.16 -8.35 -35.32
CA SER A 290 -1.99 -7.08 -36.02
C SER A 290 -3.32 -6.46 -36.42
N MET A 291 -3.35 -5.12 -36.50
CA MET A 291 -4.42 -4.33 -37.11
C MET A 291 -3.75 -3.23 -37.92
N THR A 292 -3.91 -3.25 -39.23
CA THR A 292 -3.06 -2.44 -40.15
C THR A 292 -3.82 -1.39 -40.95
N ALA A 293 -5.14 -1.40 -40.88
CA ALA A 293 -5.99 -0.40 -41.49
C ALA A 293 -7.37 -0.42 -40.83
N LEU A 294 -7.90 0.77 -40.53
CA LEU A 294 -9.30 0.96 -40.15
C LEU A 294 -10.22 0.66 -41.32
N GLY A 295 -11.38 0.07 -40.99
CA GLY A 295 -12.47 -0.18 -41.92
C GLY A 295 -13.24 1.07 -42.33
N GLU A 296 -14.41 0.87 -42.94
CA GLU A 296 -15.36 1.95 -43.23
C GLU A 296 -16.07 2.37 -41.94
N GLY A 297 -16.35 3.67 -41.79
CA GLY A 297 -17.09 4.19 -40.63
C GLY A 297 -18.50 3.59 -40.53
N ALA A 298 -18.93 3.32 -39.30
CA ALA A 298 -20.19 2.64 -38.99
C ALA A 298 -20.81 3.17 -37.68
N THR A 299 -22.13 3.04 -37.58
CA THR A 299 -22.91 3.44 -36.42
C THR A 299 -22.39 2.79 -35.14
N VAL A 300 -22.31 3.54 -34.05
CA VAL A 300 -22.00 3.01 -32.72
C VAL A 300 -23.28 2.81 -31.90
N SER A 301 -23.45 1.60 -31.40
CA SER A 301 -24.45 1.29 -30.37
C SER A 301 -23.84 1.50 -28.98
N GLY A 302 -24.64 2.02 -28.04
CA GLY A 302 -24.19 2.31 -26.68
C GLY A 302 -25.33 2.20 -25.67
N GLY A 303 -25.05 1.57 -24.54
CA GLY A 303 -25.93 1.51 -23.37
C GLY A 303 -25.15 1.19 -22.09
N SER A 304 -25.83 1.09 -20.95
CA SER A 304 -25.16 0.80 -19.66
C SER A 304 -24.41 -0.55 -19.63
N ALA A 305 -24.70 -1.43 -20.61
CA ALA A 305 -23.98 -2.69 -20.82
C ALA A 305 -22.66 -2.54 -21.62
N GLY A 306 -22.42 -1.40 -22.29
CA GLY A 306 -21.23 -1.16 -23.09
C GLY A 306 -21.46 -0.51 -24.45
N TRP A 307 -20.45 -0.68 -25.31
CA TRP A 307 -20.43 -0.23 -26.71
C TRP A 307 -20.30 -1.40 -27.68
N GLY A 308 -20.88 -1.22 -28.87
CA GLY A 308 -20.72 -2.09 -30.03
C GLY A 308 -20.77 -1.32 -31.35
N VAL A 309 -20.55 -2.03 -32.46
CA VAL A 309 -20.65 -1.49 -33.81
C VAL A 309 -21.95 -2.01 -34.44
N GLY A 310 -22.68 -1.14 -35.14
CA GLY A 310 -23.97 -1.47 -35.75
C GLY A 310 -25.14 -1.46 -34.76
N ASP A 311 -26.03 -2.45 -34.88
CA ASP A 311 -27.31 -2.51 -34.14
C ASP A 311 -27.25 -3.44 -32.91
N ASP A 312 -26.21 -4.27 -32.79
CA ASP A 312 -25.90 -5.09 -31.63
C ASP A 312 -24.81 -4.43 -30.78
N MET A 313 -24.91 -4.53 -29.45
CA MET A 313 -23.96 -3.94 -28.50
C MET A 313 -22.70 -4.82 -28.36
N ASP A 314 -22.16 -5.30 -29.48
CA ASP A 314 -20.98 -6.15 -29.54
C ASP A 314 -20.05 -5.77 -30.70
N LEU A 315 -18.91 -6.46 -30.77
CA LEU A 315 -17.91 -6.38 -31.82
C LEU A 315 -17.77 -7.75 -32.48
N ASP A 316 -18.19 -7.80 -33.74
CA ASP A 316 -17.95 -8.90 -34.65
C ASP A 316 -16.52 -8.86 -35.22
N ALA A 317 -16.10 -9.96 -35.84
CA ALA A 317 -14.76 -10.11 -36.41
C ALA A 317 -14.46 -9.01 -37.44
N GLY A 318 -13.41 -8.23 -37.21
CA GLY A 318 -13.01 -7.11 -38.07
C GLY A 318 -13.77 -5.81 -37.83
N GLU A 319 -14.59 -5.75 -36.78
CA GLU A 319 -15.12 -4.50 -36.26
C GLU A 319 -14.14 -3.87 -35.27
N THR A 320 -14.10 -2.55 -35.29
CA THR A 320 -13.21 -1.76 -34.45
C THR A 320 -13.97 -0.60 -33.82
N LEU A 321 -13.76 -0.37 -32.52
CA LEU A 321 -14.11 0.88 -31.86
C LEU A 321 -12.87 1.75 -31.71
N ARG A 322 -13.02 3.06 -31.93
CA ARG A 322 -12.04 4.08 -31.59
C ARG A 322 -12.58 4.99 -30.50
N PHE A 323 -11.84 5.11 -29.42
CA PHE A 323 -12.17 5.99 -28.29
C PHE A 323 -11.25 7.22 -28.31
N SER A 324 -11.85 8.40 -28.37
CA SER A 324 -11.18 9.71 -28.32
C SER A 324 -11.80 10.61 -27.23
N VAL A 325 -11.05 11.59 -26.74
CA VAL A 325 -11.28 12.55 -25.67
C VAL A 325 -11.07 13.93 -26.28
N GLU A 326 -12.16 14.62 -26.51
CA GLU A 326 -12.22 15.92 -27.14
C GLU A 326 -12.58 16.98 -26.10
N ASN A 327 -12.38 18.26 -26.45
CA ASN A 327 -12.90 19.40 -25.69
C ASN A 327 -12.51 19.43 -24.18
N LEU A 328 -11.35 18.88 -23.82
CA LEU A 328 -10.84 18.96 -22.46
C LEU A 328 -10.68 20.43 -22.02
N LYS A 329 -11.27 20.79 -20.88
CA LYS A 329 -11.16 22.12 -20.26
C LYS A 329 -11.03 22.00 -18.74
N LEU A 330 -10.35 22.99 -18.17
CA LEU A 330 -10.20 23.22 -16.74
C LEU A 330 -10.59 24.67 -16.42
N SER A 331 -11.29 24.91 -15.32
CA SER A 331 -11.77 26.25 -14.93
C SER A 331 -10.72 27.19 -14.35
N THR A 332 -9.60 26.66 -13.83
CA THR A 332 -8.48 27.42 -13.23
C THR A 332 -7.25 27.48 -14.18
N PRO A 333 -6.32 28.44 -14.03
CA PRO A 333 -5.09 28.56 -14.81
C PRO A 333 -4.06 27.43 -14.54
N GLY A 334 -4.43 26.19 -14.87
CA GLY A 334 -3.55 25.04 -14.80
C GLY A 334 -3.47 24.23 -16.09
N GLU A 335 -2.37 23.50 -16.29
CA GLU A 335 -2.25 22.56 -17.41
C GLU A 335 -2.89 21.23 -17.01
N GLY A 336 -4.11 20.98 -17.51
CA GLY A 336 -4.72 19.65 -17.49
C GLY A 336 -4.28 18.85 -18.70
N GLU A 337 -3.63 17.70 -18.49
CA GLU A 337 -3.24 16.78 -19.56
C GLU A 337 -3.98 15.45 -19.43
N VAL A 338 -4.50 14.94 -20.55
CA VAL A 338 -4.99 13.55 -20.63
C VAL A 338 -3.77 12.65 -20.65
N GLY A 339 -3.52 11.94 -19.54
CA GLY A 339 -2.35 11.10 -19.40
C GLY A 339 -2.38 9.89 -20.34
N ARG A 340 -3.54 9.18 -20.44
CA ARG A 340 -3.82 8.01 -21.31
C ARG A 340 -5.10 7.28 -20.88
N PHE A 341 -5.58 6.33 -21.69
CA PHE A 341 -6.47 5.29 -21.16
C PHE A 341 -5.66 4.31 -20.30
N VAL A 342 -6.27 3.72 -19.28
CA VAL A 342 -5.54 2.89 -18.28
C VAL A 342 -6.18 1.53 -18.03
N GLY A 343 -7.37 1.31 -18.59
CA GLY A 343 -7.99 0.00 -18.55
C GLY A 343 -9.33 -0.04 -19.24
N MET A 344 -9.81 -1.26 -19.42
CA MET A 344 -11.15 -1.54 -19.92
C MET A 344 -11.69 -2.80 -19.24
N GLN A 345 -13.01 -2.89 -19.15
CA GLN A 345 -13.69 -4.14 -18.82
C GLN A 345 -14.44 -4.64 -20.05
N MET A 346 -14.54 -5.96 -20.18
CA MET A 346 -15.36 -6.61 -21.21
C MET A 346 -16.31 -7.66 -20.65
N VAL A 347 -17.46 -7.80 -21.34
CA VAL A 347 -18.45 -8.84 -21.06
C VAL A 347 -18.73 -9.66 -22.33
N GLU A 348 -18.83 -10.96 -22.15
CA GLU A 348 -19.26 -11.89 -23.18
C GLU A 348 -20.79 -11.86 -23.30
N VAL A 349 -21.30 -11.42 -24.45
CA VAL A 349 -22.73 -11.44 -24.75
C VAL A 349 -23.03 -12.70 -25.55
N GLN A 350 -23.46 -13.77 -24.84
CA GLN A 350 -24.07 -14.97 -25.42
C GLN A 350 -23.20 -15.99 -26.22
N GLY A 351 -21.90 -16.24 -25.93
CA GLY A 351 -21.29 -17.54 -26.34
C GLY A 351 -19.76 -17.76 -26.39
N GLY A 352 -19.35 -18.99 -26.00
CA GLY A 352 -18.21 -19.79 -26.52
C GLY A 352 -16.75 -19.41 -26.15
N ASN A 353 -15.87 -20.42 -26.06
CA ASN A 353 -14.46 -20.31 -25.58
C ASN A 353 -13.42 -19.68 -26.56
N ASN A 354 -13.76 -18.68 -27.38
CA ASN A 354 -12.81 -18.19 -28.40
C ASN A 354 -12.85 -16.69 -28.74
N HIS A 355 -13.00 -15.81 -27.74
CA HIS A 355 -12.90 -14.36 -27.93
C HIS A 355 -11.46 -13.91 -28.16
N VAL A 356 -11.25 -12.95 -29.06
CA VAL A 356 -9.94 -12.35 -29.32
C VAL A 356 -10.10 -10.85 -29.44
N LEU A 357 -9.47 -10.11 -28.52
CA LEU A 357 -9.33 -8.66 -28.61
C LEU A 357 -7.90 -8.30 -28.99
N MET A 358 -7.75 -7.26 -29.81
CA MET A 358 -6.47 -6.62 -30.09
C MET A 358 -6.60 -5.12 -29.81
N VAL A 359 -5.57 -4.55 -29.18
CA VAL A 359 -5.54 -3.12 -28.84
C VAL A 359 -4.40 -2.43 -29.58
N GLY A 360 -4.72 -1.34 -30.28
CA GLY A 360 -3.76 -0.51 -31.04
C GLY A 360 -3.76 -0.74 -32.55
N GLU A 361 -2.75 -0.21 -33.22
CA GLU A 361 -2.50 -0.28 -34.68
C GLU A 361 -1.05 -0.69 -34.95
N GLY A 362 -0.83 -1.51 -35.97
CA GLY A 362 0.46 -2.07 -36.36
C GLY A 362 0.54 -3.59 -36.21
N GLU A 363 1.77 -4.12 -36.10
CA GLU A 363 2.07 -5.54 -35.89
C GLU A 363 2.57 -5.80 -34.46
N GLY A 364 2.32 -7.00 -33.93
CA GLY A 364 2.78 -7.41 -32.61
C GLY A 364 1.99 -6.75 -31.47
N LEU A 365 0.69 -6.54 -31.68
CA LEU A 365 -0.18 -5.87 -30.73
C LEU A 365 -0.40 -6.71 -29.45
N GLU A 366 -0.77 -6.04 -28.36
CA GLU A 366 -1.30 -6.76 -27.21
C GLU A 366 -2.67 -7.36 -27.56
N SER A 367 -2.84 -8.63 -27.23
CA SER A 367 -4.06 -9.37 -27.53
C SER A 367 -4.38 -10.40 -26.47
N TRP A 368 -5.67 -10.63 -26.24
CA TRP A 368 -6.14 -11.51 -25.18
C TRP A 368 -7.19 -12.48 -25.70
N ARG A 369 -7.08 -13.72 -25.22
CA ARG A 369 -8.07 -14.76 -25.42
C ARG A 369 -8.64 -15.22 -24.08
N TRP A 370 -9.97 -15.26 -23.97
CA TRP A 370 -10.64 -15.60 -22.72
C TRP A 370 -11.98 -16.32 -22.94
N SER A 371 -12.67 -16.64 -21.84
CA SER A 371 -13.95 -17.34 -21.85
C SER A 371 -14.95 -16.88 -20.76
N ASN A 372 -14.70 -15.75 -20.08
CA ASN A 372 -15.57 -15.09 -19.08
C ASN A 372 -15.26 -13.56 -18.98
N ASN A 373 -15.91 -12.81 -18.07
CA ASN A 373 -15.57 -11.40 -17.79
C ASN A 373 -14.05 -11.20 -17.58
N LEU A 374 -13.50 -10.20 -18.27
CA LEU A 374 -12.09 -9.86 -18.23
C LEU A 374 -11.91 -8.35 -18.05
N GLY A 375 -11.17 -7.96 -17.00
CA GLY A 375 -10.63 -6.61 -16.84
C GLY A 375 -9.18 -6.59 -17.34
N ILE A 376 -8.84 -5.61 -18.17
CA ILE A 376 -7.51 -5.46 -18.75
C ILE A 376 -7.02 -4.04 -18.48
N GLY A 377 -5.87 -3.91 -17.83
CA GLY A 377 -5.11 -2.66 -17.77
C GLY A 377 -4.02 -2.68 -18.84
N PHE A 378 -3.84 -1.58 -19.55
CA PHE A 378 -2.87 -1.46 -20.64
C PHE A 378 -2.46 0.01 -20.79
N ASN A 379 -1.37 0.26 -21.52
CA ASN A 379 -0.85 1.61 -21.81
C ASN A 379 -1.07 1.95 -23.30
N PRO A 380 -2.30 2.27 -23.72
CA PRO A 380 -2.60 2.66 -25.09
C PRO A 380 -2.28 4.13 -25.33
N GLU A 381 -1.97 4.45 -26.59
CA GLU A 381 -1.99 5.82 -27.06
C GLU A 381 -3.44 6.35 -27.12
N TYR A 382 -3.55 7.66 -27.07
CA TYR A 382 -4.77 8.39 -27.31
C TYR A 382 -4.79 8.81 -28.79
N PRO A 383 -5.73 8.35 -29.64
CA PRO A 383 -6.95 7.59 -29.34
C PRO A 383 -6.76 6.07 -29.20
N LEU A 384 -7.64 5.41 -28.43
CA LEU A 384 -7.62 3.96 -28.18
C LEU A 384 -8.39 3.20 -29.27
N LEU A 385 -7.72 2.24 -29.92
CA LEU A 385 -8.32 1.34 -30.90
C LEU A 385 -8.53 -0.06 -30.34
N VAL A 386 -9.73 -0.59 -30.52
CA VAL A 386 -10.15 -1.90 -30.00
C VAL A 386 -10.75 -2.71 -31.13
N THR A 387 -10.08 -3.79 -31.55
CA THR A 387 -10.52 -4.61 -32.70
C THR A 387 -10.79 -6.05 -32.28
N SER A 388 -11.93 -6.59 -32.71
CA SER A 388 -12.26 -8.01 -32.51
C SER A 388 -11.62 -8.86 -33.61
N GLY A 389 -10.86 -9.88 -33.20
CA GLY A 389 -10.12 -10.78 -34.09
C GLY A 389 -10.78 -12.15 -34.31
N ALA A 390 -11.93 -12.41 -33.69
CA ALA A 390 -12.59 -13.71 -33.71
C ALA A 390 -14.06 -13.63 -34.10
N ASN A 391 -14.62 -14.74 -34.60
CA ASN A 391 -16.02 -14.84 -35.02
C ASN A 391 -17.03 -14.84 -33.86
N SER A 392 -16.59 -14.65 -32.60
CA SER A 392 -17.46 -14.58 -31.43
C SER A 392 -17.62 -13.14 -30.95
N LYS A 393 -18.82 -12.83 -30.46
CA LYS A 393 -19.27 -11.48 -30.08
C LYS A 393 -18.73 -11.05 -28.71
N VAL A 394 -18.12 -9.86 -28.66
CA VAL A 394 -17.55 -9.26 -27.44
C VAL A 394 -18.04 -7.81 -27.29
N ALA A 395 -18.41 -7.41 -26.08
CA ALA A 395 -18.75 -6.02 -25.78
C ALA A 395 -17.67 -5.35 -24.92
N VAL A 396 -17.33 -4.11 -25.23
CA VAL A 396 -16.55 -3.24 -24.32
C VAL A 396 -17.54 -2.64 -23.33
N ASN A 397 -17.55 -3.08 -22.07
CA ASN A 397 -18.56 -2.62 -21.12
C ASN A 397 -18.15 -1.36 -20.35
N GLN A 398 -16.85 -1.17 -20.12
CA GLN A 398 -16.30 0.00 -19.44
C GLN A 398 -14.96 0.42 -20.04
N VAL A 399 -14.73 1.74 -20.11
CA VAL A 399 -13.43 2.32 -20.47
C VAL A 399 -12.97 3.24 -19.36
N ALA A 400 -11.70 3.11 -18.95
CA ALA A 400 -11.07 3.91 -17.93
C ALA A 400 -10.01 4.86 -18.54
N LEU A 401 -10.10 6.14 -18.21
CA LEU A 401 -9.15 7.18 -18.63
C LEU A 401 -8.55 7.91 -17.43
N LYS A 402 -7.26 8.23 -17.53
CA LYS A 402 -6.52 8.97 -16.50
C LYS A 402 -6.29 10.40 -16.98
N LEU A 403 -6.73 11.36 -16.16
CA LEU A 403 -6.43 12.78 -16.30
C LEU A 403 -5.46 13.19 -15.20
N ILE A 404 -4.45 13.98 -15.56
CA ILE A 404 -3.52 14.59 -14.62
C ILE A 404 -3.76 16.10 -14.67
N VAL A 405 -4.03 16.69 -13.50
CA VAL A 405 -4.18 18.14 -13.34
C VAL A 405 -3.04 18.65 -12.48
N SER A 406 -2.15 19.48 -13.03
CA SER A 406 -0.99 20.02 -12.29
C SER A 406 -0.53 21.39 -12.78
N ASP A 407 -0.10 22.25 -11.84
CA ASP A 407 0.55 23.53 -12.15
C ASP A 407 2.06 23.53 -11.88
N LEU A 408 2.58 22.49 -11.19
CA LEU A 408 3.95 22.42 -10.67
C LEU A 408 4.42 20.95 -10.50
N PRO A 409 5.73 20.66 -10.58
CA PRO A 409 6.27 19.37 -10.15
C PRO A 409 5.97 19.12 -8.66
N ASP A 410 5.65 17.87 -8.32
CA ASP A 410 5.38 17.40 -6.96
C ASP A 410 6.65 17.53 -6.09
N HIS A 411 6.88 18.70 -5.52
CA HIS A 411 7.88 18.86 -4.50
C HIS A 411 7.37 18.23 -3.20
N LEU A 412 7.94 17.09 -2.79
CA LEU A 412 7.79 16.53 -1.43
C LEU A 412 8.57 17.37 -0.39
N ASN A 413 8.50 18.70 -0.51
CA ASN A 413 9.33 19.67 0.21
C ASN A 413 8.82 20.02 1.61
N SER A 414 7.73 19.42 2.11
CA SER A 414 7.28 19.66 3.48
C SER A 414 7.93 18.66 4.43
N GLU A 415 9.05 19.05 5.04
CA GLU A 415 9.69 18.28 6.13
C GLU A 415 8.88 18.32 7.44
N THR A 416 7.78 19.08 7.52
CA THR A 416 7.09 19.36 8.79
C THR A 416 5.60 19.01 8.85
N ASP A 417 4.90 18.92 7.73
CA ASP A 417 3.44 18.89 7.75
C ASP A 417 2.88 17.47 7.61
N ASP A 418 1.69 17.23 8.15
CA ASP A 418 1.00 15.94 8.02
C ASP A 418 0.55 15.78 6.57
N TYR A 419 1.09 14.78 5.88
CA TYR A 419 0.73 14.46 4.50
C TYR A 419 -0.67 13.86 4.38
N SER A 420 -1.42 13.73 5.49
CA SER A 420 -2.87 13.56 5.45
C SER A 420 -3.60 14.65 4.63
N LEU A 421 -2.94 15.76 4.30
CA LEU A 421 -3.41 16.82 3.39
C LEU A 421 -3.17 16.51 1.89
N TYR A 422 -2.25 15.60 1.57
CA TYR A 422 -1.92 15.17 0.19
C TYR A 422 -2.11 13.64 -0.02
N PRO A 423 -3.25 13.05 0.36
CA PRO A 423 -3.40 11.61 0.35
C PRO A 423 -3.59 11.05 -1.06
N THR A 424 -2.76 10.09 -1.41
CA THR A 424 -3.06 9.07 -2.43
C THR A 424 -3.85 7.94 -1.75
N GLY A 425 -5.09 8.24 -1.33
CA GLY A 425 -5.99 7.28 -0.69
C GLY A 425 -7.09 7.94 0.17
N PRO A 426 -7.98 7.14 0.78
CA PRO A 426 -9.04 7.68 1.64
C PRO A 426 -8.47 8.48 2.81
N GLN A 427 -9.18 9.55 3.20
CA GLN A 427 -8.80 10.42 4.30
C GLN A 427 -8.61 9.65 5.61
N HIS A 428 -7.70 10.17 6.44
CA HIS A 428 -7.27 9.49 7.64
C HIS A 428 -8.01 9.95 8.89
N LEU A 429 -8.37 9.00 9.74
CA LEU A 429 -9.12 9.23 10.99
C LEU A 429 -8.31 10.03 12.03
N SER A 430 -6.98 10.00 11.92
CA SER A 430 -6.06 10.60 12.88
C SER A 430 -4.74 11.05 12.25
N ASN A 431 -4.19 12.16 12.77
CA ASN A 431 -2.83 12.59 12.46
C ASN A 431 -1.82 11.55 12.96
N TYR A 432 -0.63 11.51 12.37
CA TYR A 432 0.45 10.66 12.89
C TYR A 432 0.69 10.94 14.38
N PRO A 433 0.87 9.89 15.22
CA PRO A 433 1.15 10.09 16.64
C PRO A 433 2.42 10.92 16.82
N LYS A 434 2.42 11.90 17.72
CA LYS A 434 3.65 12.56 18.15
C LYS A 434 4.55 11.51 18.82
N VAL A 435 5.70 11.24 18.21
CA VAL A 435 6.70 10.33 18.78
C VAL A 435 7.57 11.12 19.74
N THR A 436 7.46 10.86 21.05
CA THR A 436 8.13 11.69 22.06
C THR A 436 9.39 11.06 22.65
N GLN A 437 9.61 9.75 22.52
CA GLN A 437 10.87 9.07 22.86
C GLN A 437 10.85 7.60 22.37
N ARG A 438 11.89 7.18 21.65
CA ARG A 438 12.11 5.79 21.24
C ARG A 438 13.60 5.45 21.37
N ARG A 439 13.91 4.29 21.93
CA ARG A 439 15.24 3.70 21.77
C ARG A 439 15.43 3.41 20.29
N HIS A 440 16.57 3.75 19.69
CA HIS A 440 16.94 3.27 18.36
C HIS A 440 18.37 2.71 18.46
N PRO A 441 18.76 1.77 17.58
CA PRO A 441 20.17 1.43 17.45
C PRO A 441 20.98 2.68 17.11
N GLU A 442 22.29 2.63 17.36
CA GLU A 442 23.19 3.64 16.82
C GLU A 442 23.01 3.72 15.29
N PHE A 443 22.89 4.95 14.80
CA PHE A 443 22.59 5.22 13.41
C PHE A 443 23.65 6.16 12.85
N SER A 444 24.22 5.78 11.71
CA SER A 444 25.21 6.59 10.99
C SER A 444 24.85 6.63 9.51
N TRP A 445 25.16 7.75 8.88
CA TRP A 445 25.08 7.93 7.44
C TRP A 445 26.39 7.57 6.73
N ASP A 446 27.43 7.12 7.46
CA ASP A 446 28.75 6.85 6.87
C ASP A 446 28.66 5.82 5.74
N THR A 447 27.98 4.70 5.94
CA THR A 447 27.64 3.73 4.89
C THR A 447 26.18 3.30 5.01
N LEU A 448 25.68 2.50 4.06
CA LEU A 448 24.29 2.05 4.07
C LEU A 448 23.91 1.38 5.41
N PRO A 449 22.94 1.93 6.17
CA PRO A 449 22.46 1.30 7.39
C PRO A 449 21.73 -0.01 7.07
N MET A 450 22.03 -1.09 7.80
CA MET A 450 21.52 -2.44 7.48
C MET A 450 20.82 -3.13 8.64
N THR A 451 19.81 -3.93 8.27
CA THR A 451 19.10 -4.87 9.15
C THR A 451 19.06 -6.26 8.51
N ALA A 452 18.87 -7.30 9.32
CA ALA A 452 18.74 -8.68 8.85
C ALA A 452 17.68 -9.47 9.62
N ARG A 453 17.32 -10.63 9.08
CA ARG A 453 16.49 -11.62 9.77
C ARG A 453 17.18 -12.98 9.77
N VAL A 454 17.43 -13.54 10.95
CA VAL A 454 18.05 -14.87 11.10
C VAL A 454 16.96 -15.91 11.30
N ASN A 455 16.92 -16.94 10.44
CA ASN A 455 15.99 -18.06 10.57
C ASN A 455 16.73 -19.40 10.46
N SER A 456 16.60 -20.27 11.47
CA SER A 456 17.13 -21.63 11.37
C SER A 456 16.45 -22.61 12.30
N ARG A 457 16.31 -23.86 11.84
CA ARG A 457 15.89 -24.97 12.69
C ARG A 457 17.05 -25.54 13.50
N LYS A 458 18.30 -25.39 13.03
CA LYS A 458 19.50 -25.98 13.64
C LYS A 458 20.20 -24.97 14.55
N ALA A 459 21.06 -25.47 15.43
CA ALA A 459 22.00 -24.63 16.16
C ALA A 459 22.93 -23.92 15.18
N LEU A 460 23.22 -22.65 15.44
CA LEU A 460 24.02 -21.79 14.57
C LEU A 460 25.47 -21.69 15.08
N PRO A 461 26.48 -21.64 14.20
CA PRO A 461 27.87 -21.45 14.61
C PRO A 461 28.10 -20.08 15.27
N ALA A 462 28.99 -20.03 16.26
CA ALA A 462 29.37 -18.79 16.94
C ALA A 462 30.03 -17.76 15.98
N SER A 463 30.78 -18.22 14.97
CA SER A 463 31.38 -17.35 13.96
C SER A 463 30.32 -16.60 13.14
N TYR A 464 29.27 -17.29 12.70
CA TYR A 464 28.13 -16.68 12.02
C TYR A 464 27.43 -15.66 12.91
N ALA A 465 27.12 -16.02 14.16
CA ALA A 465 26.47 -15.11 15.11
C ALA A 465 27.31 -13.84 15.36
N LYS A 466 28.64 -13.99 15.50
CA LYS A 466 29.55 -12.85 15.63
C LYS A 466 29.45 -11.92 14.42
N THR A 467 29.57 -12.44 13.20
CA THR A 467 29.47 -11.62 11.97
C THR A 467 28.13 -10.91 11.89
N MET A 468 27.02 -11.59 12.17
CA MET A 468 25.70 -10.96 12.17
C MET A 468 25.61 -9.82 13.20
N ALA A 469 26.02 -10.06 14.45
CA ALA A 469 25.94 -9.09 15.54
C ALA A 469 26.81 -7.83 15.33
N THR A 470 27.89 -7.92 14.55
CA THR A 470 28.78 -6.79 14.26
C THR A 470 28.50 -6.12 12.91
N THR A 471 27.69 -6.74 12.05
CA THR A 471 27.40 -6.22 10.70
C THR A 471 26.12 -5.41 10.66
N TYR A 472 25.11 -5.84 11.41
CA TYR A 472 23.75 -5.31 11.37
C TYR A 472 23.40 -4.61 12.67
N ALA A 473 22.78 -3.43 12.57
CA ALA A 473 22.33 -2.67 13.74
C ALA A 473 21.10 -3.31 14.41
N LYS A 474 20.28 -4.00 13.60
CA LYS A 474 19.06 -4.68 14.02
C LYS A 474 18.97 -6.08 13.41
N ILE A 475 18.51 -7.04 14.20
CA ILE A 475 18.31 -8.43 13.76
C ILE A 475 16.95 -8.95 14.24
N GLY A 476 16.12 -9.42 13.30
CA GLY A 476 14.91 -10.18 13.59
C GLY A 476 15.19 -11.68 13.75
N LEU A 477 14.66 -12.30 14.79
CA LEU A 477 14.68 -13.74 15.03
C LEU A 477 13.33 -14.34 14.62
N GLY A 478 13.33 -15.28 13.66
CA GLY A 478 12.08 -15.81 13.10
C GLY A 478 11.29 -16.71 14.02
N GLY A 479 9.97 -16.61 13.95
CA GLY A 479 9.05 -17.38 14.81
C GLY A 479 8.79 -18.82 14.41
N ASN A 480 9.44 -19.32 13.36
CA ASN A 480 9.45 -20.76 13.04
C ASN A 480 10.84 -21.39 13.21
N SER A 481 11.71 -20.72 13.96
CA SER A 481 13.09 -21.12 14.18
C SER A 481 13.24 -21.79 15.55
N PHE A 482 13.88 -22.97 15.57
CA PHE A 482 14.15 -23.73 16.79
C PHE A 482 15.57 -23.47 17.31
N TYR A 483 16.49 -23.03 16.43
CA TYR A 483 17.91 -22.84 16.77
C TYR A 483 18.52 -24.05 17.51
N GLY A 484 18.13 -25.27 17.12
CA GLY A 484 18.57 -26.53 17.75
C GLY A 484 17.94 -26.86 19.10
N SER A 485 16.94 -26.10 19.56
CA SER A 485 16.21 -26.35 20.81
C SER A 485 14.91 -27.12 20.59
N LYS A 486 14.30 -27.62 21.68
CA LYS A 486 13.05 -28.40 21.60
C LYS A 486 11.86 -27.49 21.29
N PHE A 487 11.81 -26.32 21.92
CA PHE A 487 10.78 -25.31 21.70
C PHE A 487 11.36 -24.06 21.04
N LYS A 488 10.55 -23.37 20.26
CA LYS A 488 10.96 -22.17 19.51
C LYS A 488 11.38 -21.02 20.42
N ASP A 489 10.63 -20.77 21.48
CA ASP A 489 10.91 -19.75 22.50
C ASP A 489 12.25 -20.01 23.20
N GLU A 490 12.55 -21.26 23.56
CA GLU A 490 13.85 -21.65 24.12
C GLU A 490 15.00 -21.35 23.14
N GLY A 491 14.82 -21.70 21.86
CA GLY A 491 15.79 -21.44 20.80
C GLY A 491 16.06 -19.96 20.59
N VAL A 492 15.00 -19.15 20.53
CA VAL A 492 15.08 -17.70 20.38
C VAL A 492 15.89 -17.07 21.51
N ARG A 493 15.63 -17.45 22.78
CA ARG A 493 16.39 -16.95 23.95
C ARG A 493 17.88 -17.28 23.84
N LYS A 494 18.23 -18.52 23.47
CA LYS A 494 19.63 -18.93 23.28
C LYS A 494 20.32 -18.15 22.17
N MET A 495 19.65 -17.95 21.03
CA MET A 495 20.21 -17.19 19.92
C MET A 495 20.38 -15.71 20.27
N ALA A 496 19.40 -15.12 20.97
CA ALA A 496 19.47 -13.74 21.44
C ALA A 496 20.67 -13.53 22.38
N ALA A 497 20.83 -14.41 23.39
CA ALA A 497 21.97 -14.37 24.30
C ALA A 497 23.32 -14.52 23.56
N LEU A 498 23.39 -15.40 22.55
CA LEU A 498 24.61 -15.57 21.76
C LEU A 498 24.96 -14.30 20.96
N LEU A 499 23.98 -13.66 20.30
CA LEU A 499 24.21 -12.40 19.56
C LEU A 499 24.64 -11.27 20.50
N LYS A 500 23.93 -11.09 21.63
CA LYS A 500 24.26 -10.09 22.66
C LYS A 500 25.63 -10.29 23.28
N SER A 501 26.14 -11.53 23.34
CA SER A 501 27.50 -11.80 23.85
C SER A 501 28.62 -11.23 22.97
N PHE A 502 28.35 -11.00 21.67
CA PHE A 502 29.30 -10.36 20.75
C PHE A 502 29.08 -8.86 20.62
N ASN A 503 27.83 -8.42 20.68
CA ASN A 503 27.46 -7.01 20.66
C ASN A 503 26.23 -6.79 21.55
N PRO A 504 26.36 -6.23 22.77
CA PRO A 504 25.21 -6.00 23.63
C PRO A 504 24.23 -4.95 23.08
N ASP A 505 24.69 -4.07 22.18
CA ASP A 505 23.93 -2.96 21.63
C ASP A 505 23.12 -3.31 20.38
N VAL A 506 23.34 -4.48 19.76
CA VAL A 506 22.55 -4.94 18.60
C VAL A 506 21.08 -5.07 18.98
N LEU A 507 20.17 -4.46 18.24
CA LEU A 507 18.74 -4.51 18.56
C LEU A 507 18.13 -5.83 18.08
N LEU A 508 17.56 -6.61 18.99
CA LEU A 508 16.99 -7.93 18.67
C LEU A 508 15.47 -7.94 18.79
N THR A 509 14.77 -8.33 17.73
CA THR A 509 13.31 -8.53 17.76
C THR A 509 12.92 -9.99 17.56
N THR A 510 11.96 -10.49 18.33
CA THR A 510 11.33 -11.80 18.11
C THR A 510 10.11 -11.70 17.17
N TYR A 511 9.39 -12.80 16.95
CA TYR A 511 8.22 -12.89 16.08
C TYR A 511 7.03 -13.48 16.83
N ARG A 512 5.84 -12.95 16.58
CA ARG A 512 4.55 -13.55 16.97
C ARG A 512 3.53 -13.35 15.86
N ASN A 513 2.61 -14.29 15.66
CA ASN A 513 1.50 -14.12 14.72
C ASN A 513 0.20 -13.85 15.49
N ALA A 514 -0.58 -12.86 15.03
CA ALA A 514 -1.87 -12.46 15.62
C ALA A 514 -3.10 -12.93 14.84
N GLY A 515 -2.93 -13.50 13.64
CA GLY A 515 -4.04 -14.04 12.86
C GLY A 515 -4.19 -15.55 12.99
N ILE A 516 -3.06 -16.27 13.07
CA ILE A 516 -3.00 -17.71 12.96
C ILE A 516 -2.05 -18.35 13.98
N HIS A 517 -2.40 -19.56 14.41
CA HIS A 517 -1.59 -20.33 15.34
C HIS A 517 -0.49 -21.13 14.63
N PHE A 518 0.76 -20.92 15.04
CA PHE A 518 1.89 -21.77 14.70
C PHE A 518 2.32 -22.59 15.91
N THR A 519 2.36 -23.91 15.77
CA THR A 519 2.76 -24.85 16.82
C THR A 519 4.28 -24.84 17.08
N GLY A 520 4.72 -25.44 18.18
CA GLY A 520 6.13 -25.64 18.55
C GLY A 520 6.66 -24.65 19.60
N PHE A 521 5.78 -23.88 20.24
CA PHE A 521 6.12 -23.05 21.40
C PHE A 521 5.86 -23.81 22.69
N SER A 522 6.61 -23.53 23.75
CA SER A 522 6.39 -24.20 25.04
C SER A 522 5.02 -23.87 25.67
N ALA A 523 4.43 -22.73 25.29
CA ALA A 523 3.11 -22.24 25.70
C ALA A 523 1.94 -23.06 25.13
N ASP A 524 2.15 -23.80 24.04
CA ASP A 524 1.11 -24.62 23.38
C ASP A 524 0.52 -25.67 24.33
N ARG A 525 1.27 -26.06 25.38
CA ARG A 525 0.80 -26.99 26.44
C ARG A 525 -0.41 -26.48 27.23
N THR A 526 -0.70 -25.19 27.15
CA THR A 526 -1.82 -24.54 27.86
C THR A 526 -2.87 -23.98 26.91
N LEU A 527 -2.73 -24.24 25.61
CA LEU A 527 -3.65 -23.77 24.58
C LEU A 527 -4.96 -24.57 24.61
N ASN A 528 -6.10 -23.89 24.71
CA ASN A 528 -7.40 -24.52 24.57
C ASN A 528 -7.87 -24.46 23.11
N GLU A 529 -7.47 -25.46 22.32
CA GLU A 529 -7.80 -25.54 20.89
C GLU A 529 -9.31 -25.64 20.61
N ALA A 530 -10.12 -26.09 21.57
CA ALA A 530 -11.54 -26.26 21.35
C ALA A 530 -12.31 -24.92 21.34
N GLU A 531 -11.91 -23.98 22.19
CA GLU A 531 -12.67 -22.73 22.43
C GLU A 531 -11.99 -21.47 21.89
N TRP A 532 -10.67 -21.52 21.65
CA TRP A 532 -9.89 -20.30 21.37
C TRP A 532 -9.63 -20.02 19.89
N PHE A 533 -10.19 -20.85 19.00
CA PHE A 533 -10.11 -20.66 17.55
C PHE A 533 -11.45 -20.25 16.97
N GLU A 534 -11.40 -19.48 15.88
CA GLU A 534 -12.61 -19.14 15.14
C GLU A 534 -13.17 -20.40 14.44
N TYR A 535 -14.49 -20.54 14.44
CA TYR A 535 -15.18 -21.63 13.76
C TYR A 535 -16.52 -21.16 13.20
N THR A 536 -17.00 -21.85 12.19
CA THR A 536 -18.41 -21.83 11.78
C THR A 536 -19.07 -23.14 12.18
N LEU A 537 -20.41 -23.20 12.13
CA LEU A 537 -21.14 -24.45 12.28
C LEU A 537 -21.53 -24.97 10.89
N ASP A 538 -21.40 -26.28 10.67
CA ASP A 538 -22.01 -26.92 9.51
C ASP A 538 -23.52 -27.12 9.71
N GLU A 539 -24.20 -27.65 8.70
CA GLU A 539 -25.64 -27.95 8.71
C GLU A 539 -26.09 -28.88 9.86
N ASN A 540 -25.16 -29.62 10.47
CA ASN A 540 -25.41 -30.54 11.58
C ASN A 540 -24.98 -29.94 12.93
N GLY A 541 -24.60 -28.66 12.97
CA GLY A 541 -24.15 -27.99 14.18
C GLY A 541 -22.73 -28.35 14.62
N LYS A 542 -21.92 -28.96 13.75
CA LYS A 542 -20.53 -29.32 14.06
C LYS A 542 -19.60 -28.13 13.77
N ARG A 543 -18.66 -27.88 14.68
CA ARG A 543 -17.61 -26.85 14.50
C ARG A 543 -16.69 -27.17 13.32
N MET A 544 -16.56 -26.19 12.44
CA MET A 544 -15.62 -26.15 11.33
C MET A 544 -14.67 -24.98 11.57
N TYR A 545 -13.45 -25.28 12.04
CA TYR A 545 -12.47 -24.24 12.35
C TYR A 545 -12.03 -23.49 11.10
N ILE A 546 -11.94 -22.18 11.22
CA ILE A 546 -11.42 -21.32 10.16
C ILE A 546 -9.91 -21.53 10.10
N THR A 547 -9.43 -21.97 8.94
CA THR A 547 -8.01 -22.21 8.70
C THR A 547 -7.47 -21.37 7.54
N TYR A 548 -6.20 -20.97 7.64
CA TYR A 548 -5.46 -20.39 6.54
C TYR A 548 -4.63 -21.47 5.85
N SER A 549 -4.62 -21.45 4.51
CA SER A 549 -3.91 -22.42 3.66
C SER A 549 -4.15 -23.89 4.07
N GLY A 550 -5.34 -24.16 4.64
CA GLY A 550 -5.81 -25.48 5.09
C GLY A 550 -5.18 -26.05 6.36
N ASN A 551 -4.22 -25.37 7.01
CA ASN A 551 -3.36 -26.00 8.02
C ASN A 551 -3.13 -25.21 9.31
N GLN A 552 -3.48 -23.93 9.38
CA GLN A 552 -3.31 -23.12 10.60
C GLN A 552 -4.63 -22.51 11.04
N ASN A 553 -5.05 -22.79 12.28
CA ASN A 553 -6.28 -22.26 12.86
C ASN A 553 -6.18 -20.76 13.11
N ALA A 554 -7.25 -20.03 12.80
CA ALA A 554 -7.38 -18.61 13.10
C ALA A 554 -7.69 -18.40 14.59
N TYR A 555 -7.01 -17.44 15.22
CA TYR A 555 -7.25 -17.10 16.63
C TYR A 555 -8.56 -16.33 16.81
N ASN A 556 -9.34 -16.71 17.82
CA ASN A 556 -10.47 -15.90 18.28
C ASN A 556 -9.98 -14.91 19.36
N HIS A 557 -9.54 -13.73 18.93
CA HIS A 557 -9.10 -12.67 19.85
C HIS A 557 -10.24 -12.03 20.67
N ASP A 558 -11.50 -12.30 20.37
CA ASP A 558 -12.59 -11.81 21.22
C ASP A 558 -12.75 -12.65 22.50
N HIS A 559 -12.24 -13.89 22.51
CA HIS A 559 -12.20 -14.72 23.70
C HIS A 559 -11.18 -14.19 24.73
N PRO A 560 -11.60 -13.82 25.97
CA PRO A 560 -10.74 -13.16 26.95
C PRO A 560 -9.56 -14.03 27.40
N ASP A 561 -9.78 -15.33 27.62
CA ASP A 561 -8.69 -16.24 28.03
C ASP A 561 -7.67 -16.48 26.91
N LEU A 562 -8.11 -16.52 25.65
CA LEU A 562 -7.20 -16.56 24.51
C LEU A 562 -6.35 -15.28 24.47
N ARG A 563 -6.96 -14.09 24.56
CA ARG A 563 -6.20 -12.83 24.61
C ARG A 563 -5.16 -12.88 25.71
N LYS A 564 -5.58 -13.26 26.91
CA LYS A 564 -4.68 -13.38 28.06
C LYS A 564 -3.52 -14.32 27.75
N TRP A 565 -3.79 -15.54 27.26
CA TRP A 565 -2.75 -16.51 26.89
C TRP A 565 -1.81 -15.98 25.80
N TRP A 566 -2.34 -15.32 24.78
CA TRP A 566 -1.56 -14.77 23.67
C TRP A 566 -0.63 -13.65 24.15
N VAL A 567 -1.15 -12.73 24.97
CA VAL A 567 -0.40 -11.62 25.57
C VAL A 567 0.64 -12.13 26.58
N ASP A 568 0.29 -13.12 27.42
CA ASP A 568 1.22 -13.78 28.33
C ASP A 568 2.39 -14.43 27.59
N THR A 569 2.11 -15.12 26.50
CA THR A 569 3.14 -15.78 25.69
C THR A 569 4.09 -14.76 25.03
N ALA A 570 3.56 -13.65 24.50
CA ALA A 570 4.38 -12.61 23.90
C ALA A 570 5.22 -11.86 24.94
N ALA A 571 4.62 -11.48 26.07
CA ALA A 571 5.30 -10.78 27.15
C ALA A 571 6.38 -11.64 27.82
N ASP A 572 6.18 -12.96 27.95
CA ASP A 572 7.19 -13.87 28.51
C ASP A 572 8.52 -13.80 27.74
N LEU A 573 8.48 -13.86 26.41
CA LEU A 573 9.67 -13.70 25.57
C LEU A 573 10.28 -12.31 25.72
N MET A 574 9.45 -11.27 25.78
CA MET A 574 9.89 -9.89 25.94
C MET A 574 10.50 -9.57 27.30
N ASN A 575 10.28 -10.42 28.32
CA ASN A 575 10.94 -10.29 29.62
C ASN A 575 12.37 -10.85 29.62
N ASP A 576 12.84 -11.46 28.52
CA ASP A 576 14.26 -11.78 28.37
C ASP A 576 15.09 -10.49 28.24
N PRO A 577 16.15 -10.28 29.04
CA PRO A 577 16.97 -9.08 28.93
C PRO A 577 17.74 -8.99 27.60
N ASN A 578 17.82 -10.09 26.83
CA ASN A 578 18.49 -10.09 25.53
C ASN A 578 17.55 -9.77 24.36
N ILE A 579 16.25 -9.58 24.59
CA ILE A 579 15.25 -9.33 23.54
C ILE A 579 14.71 -7.91 23.69
N ASP A 580 14.89 -7.08 22.67
CA ASP A 580 14.53 -5.66 22.69
C ASP A 580 13.14 -5.37 22.09
N GLY A 581 12.56 -6.33 21.35
CA GLY A 581 11.28 -6.12 20.69
C GLY A 581 10.60 -7.39 20.16
N VAL A 582 9.39 -7.21 19.65
CA VAL A 582 8.60 -8.24 18.98
C VAL A 582 7.96 -7.68 17.70
N PHE A 583 8.08 -8.46 16.64
CA PHE A 583 7.37 -8.27 15.39
C PHE A 583 6.07 -9.08 15.38
N ILE A 584 4.94 -8.42 15.19
CA ILE A 584 3.61 -9.02 15.09
C ILE A 584 3.22 -9.18 13.62
N ASP A 585 3.18 -10.43 13.16
CA ASP A 585 2.65 -10.79 11.85
C ASP A 585 1.14 -10.99 11.90
N LYS A 586 0.48 -10.80 10.75
CA LYS A 586 -0.99 -10.67 10.63
C LYS A 586 -1.54 -9.63 11.62
N ALA A 587 -0.74 -8.58 11.86
CA ALA A 587 -1.15 -7.41 12.63
C ALA A 587 -2.12 -6.52 11.83
N ASN A 588 -2.13 -6.69 10.50
CA ASN A 588 -3.17 -6.11 9.66
C ASN A 588 -4.52 -6.82 9.89
N GLY A 589 -5.58 -6.02 9.95
CA GLY A 589 -6.95 -6.48 10.06
C GLY A 589 -7.49 -6.50 11.48
N GLY A 590 -8.76 -6.11 11.59
CA GLY A 590 -9.41 -5.77 12.83
C GLY A 590 -9.88 -4.32 12.80
N ASP A 591 -10.91 -3.99 13.57
CA ASP A 591 -11.42 -2.61 13.62
C ASP A 591 -10.35 -1.69 14.24
N GLU A 592 -10.11 -0.54 13.60
CA GLU A 592 -9.01 0.38 13.90
C GLU A 592 -9.13 1.01 15.32
N PRO A 593 -8.02 1.15 16.06
CA PRO A 593 -8.05 1.85 17.34
C PRO A 593 -8.28 3.35 17.14
N PHE A 594 -8.91 4.00 18.12
CA PHE A 594 -9.10 5.44 18.11
C PHE A 594 -8.75 6.07 19.47
N LEU A 595 -8.51 7.38 19.47
CA LEU A 595 -8.34 8.17 20.68
C LEU A 595 -9.71 8.62 21.19
N ASN A 596 -10.06 8.24 22.42
CA ASN A 596 -11.27 8.76 23.07
C ASN A 596 -11.08 10.23 23.50
N GLU A 597 -12.15 10.84 24.03
CA GLU A 597 -12.14 12.24 24.50
C GLU A 597 -11.08 12.53 25.58
N LYS A 598 -10.54 11.50 26.24
CA LYS A 598 -9.49 11.59 27.27
C LYS A 598 -8.08 11.36 26.69
N GLY A 599 -7.96 11.21 25.37
CA GLY A 599 -6.69 10.92 24.68
C GLY A 599 -6.18 9.49 24.91
N GLN A 600 -7.03 8.56 25.34
CA GLN A 600 -6.65 7.16 25.55
C GLN A 600 -6.94 6.34 24.29
N ILE A 601 -6.05 5.41 23.96
CA ILE A 601 -6.24 4.47 22.85
C ILE A 601 -7.28 3.42 23.29
N VAL A 602 -8.34 3.28 22.50
CA VAL A 602 -9.41 2.29 22.72
C VAL A 602 -9.50 1.39 21.50
N ALA A 603 -9.70 0.09 21.73
CA ALA A 603 -9.89 -0.89 20.68
C ALA A 603 -11.38 -1.31 20.58
N PRO A 604 -11.98 -1.26 19.38
CA PRO A 604 -13.32 -1.79 19.14
C PRO A 604 -13.40 -3.33 19.15
N GLU A 605 -12.27 -4.04 19.00
CA GLU A 605 -12.21 -5.50 18.95
C GLU A 605 -11.07 -6.12 19.78
N GLY A 606 -11.18 -7.43 20.04
CA GLY A 606 -10.24 -8.16 20.87
C GLY A 606 -8.81 -8.25 20.29
N LYS A 607 -8.63 -8.23 18.96
CA LYS A 607 -7.28 -8.37 18.39
C LYS A 607 -6.43 -7.14 18.67
N VAL A 608 -6.95 -5.95 18.34
CA VAL A 608 -6.27 -4.69 18.65
C VAL A 608 -6.15 -4.49 20.15
N GLN A 609 -7.15 -4.92 20.94
CA GLN A 609 -7.04 -4.93 22.40
C GLN A 609 -5.86 -5.78 22.89
N SER A 610 -5.55 -6.91 22.23
CA SER A 610 -4.39 -7.73 22.58
C SER A 610 -3.07 -6.99 22.39
N TYR A 611 -2.98 -6.05 21.43
CA TYR A 611 -1.79 -5.23 21.22
C TYR A 611 -1.66 -4.14 22.30
N ILE A 612 -2.78 -3.52 22.69
CA ILE A 612 -2.84 -2.56 23.79
C ILE A 612 -2.42 -3.24 25.11
N ASP A 613 -3.01 -4.40 25.40
CA ASP A 613 -2.70 -5.20 26.60
C ASP A 613 -1.23 -5.63 26.62
N LEU A 614 -0.67 -6.01 25.47
CA LEU A 614 0.75 -6.32 25.35
C LEU A 614 1.62 -5.09 25.62
N LYS A 615 1.32 -3.93 25.02
CA LYS A 615 2.08 -2.69 25.23
C LYS A 615 2.09 -2.27 26.69
N ALA A 616 0.98 -2.48 27.42
CA ALA A 616 0.89 -2.21 28.85
C ALA A 616 1.72 -3.17 29.74
N ARG A 617 2.13 -4.33 29.21
CA ARG A 617 2.86 -5.37 29.96
C ARG A 617 4.36 -5.45 29.66
N ILE A 618 4.82 -4.81 28.59
CA ILE A 618 6.22 -4.78 28.19
C ILE A 618 6.85 -3.43 28.53
N SER A 619 8.19 -3.36 28.49
CA SER A 619 8.91 -2.10 28.70
C SER A 619 8.42 -1.02 27.72
N GLU A 620 8.38 0.23 28.18
CA GLU A 620 8.01 1.38 27.35
C GLU A 620 8.98 1.52 26.15
N ASP A 621 10.25 1.18 26.38
CA ASP A 621 11.35 1.13 25.41
C ASP A 621 11.31 -0.07 24.46
N ALA A 622 10.45 -1.06 24.71
CA ALA A 622 10.37 -2.26 23.87
C ALA A 622 9.83 -1.93 22.47
N PHE A 623 10.47 -2.48 21.45
CA PHE A 623 10.03 -2.34 20.06
C PHE A 623 8.84 -3.25 19.77
N LEU A 624 7.69 -2.66 19.48
CA LEU A 624 6.55 -3.35 18.93
C LEU A 624 6.38 -2.97 17.47
N THR A 625 6.71 -3.87 16.54
CA THR A 625 6.53 -3.64 15.09
C THR A 625 5.54 -4.65 14.52
N GLY A 626 4.93 -4.37 13.36
CA GLY A 626 3.98 -5.30 12.75
C GLY A 626 3.74 -5.06 11.27
N ASN A 627 3.11 -5.98 10.54
CA ASN A 627 2.79 -5.76 9.12
C ASN A 627 1.52 -4.93 8.91
N ILE A 628 1.54 -3.70 9.42
CA ILE A 628 0.38 -2.83 9.58
C ILE A 628 0.13 -1.92 8.38
N LEU A 629 1.11 -1.08 8.00
CA LEU A 629 0.92 -0.07 6.95
C LEU A 629 0.75 -0.70 5.58
N ARG A 630 -0.27 -0.28 4.84
CA ARG A 630 -0.65 -0.83 3.53
C ARG A 630 -1.44 0.17 2.70
N THR A 631 -0.98 0.48 1.49
CA THR A 631 -1.73 1.32 0.53
C THR A 631 -3.06 0.71 0.09
N ASN A 632 -3.13 -0.62 -0.02
CA ASN A 632 -4.37 -1.33 -0.32
C ASN A 632 -5.31 -1.48 0.89
N ARG A 633 -5.14 -0.68 1.94
CA ARG A 633 -6.04 -0.65 3.10
C ARG A 633 -6.57 0.76 3.31
N PRO A 634 -7.84 0.89 3.72
CA PRO A 634 -8.41 2.16 4.18
C PRO A 634 -7.46 2.88 5.14
N GLY A 635 -7.24 4.18 4.92
CA GLY A 635 -6.38 5.00 5.79
C GLY A 635 -4.90 4.60 5.87
N GLY A 636 -4.45 3.57 5.14
CA GLY A 636 -3.11 3.03 5.28
C GLY A 636 -2.89 2.24 6.58
N ASN A 637 -3.91 2.02 7.42
CA ASN A 637 -3.82 1.52 8.80
C ASN A 637 -2.84 2.31 9.70
N ARG A 638 -2.74 3.64 9.56
CA ARG A 638 -1.81 4.47 10.34
C ARG A 638 -2.17 4.54 11.83
N GLU A 639 -3.42 4.28 12.17
CA GLU A 639 -4.01 4.31 13.49
C GLU A 639 -3.29 3.32 14.43
N LEU A 640 -2.85 2.18 13.89
CA LEU A 640 -2.05 1.20 14.63
C LEU A 640 -0.68 1.75 15.04
N LEU A 641 -0.16 2.79 14.39
CA LEU A 641 1.10 3.42 14.80
C LEU A 641 1.00 4.15 16.15
N HIS A 642 -0.20 4.39 16.69
CA HIS A 642 -0.35 4.83 18.08
C HIS A 642 0.08 3.75 19.09
N ILE A 643 0.08 2.48 18.69
CA ILE A 643 0.46 1.32 19.50
C ILE A 643 1.85 0.81 19.11
N PHE A 644 2.14 0.78 17.80
CA PHE A 644 3.35 0.21 17.22
C PHE A 644 4.46 1.25 17.01
N ASN A 645 5.70 0.85 17.26
CA ASN A 645 6.91 1.64 16.99
C ASN A 645 7.31 1.67 15.50
N GLY A 646 6.68 0.83 14.68
CA GLY A 646 7.05 0.70 13.28
C GLY A 646 6.28 -0.39 12.55
N THR A 647 6.58 -0.54 11.26
CA THR A 647 5.87 -1.43 10.36
C THR A 647 6.81 -2.25 9.46
N TYR A 648 6.34 -3.41 9.02
CA TYR A 648 6.94 -4.21 7.97
C TYR A 648 5.96 -4.34 6.80
N LEU A 649 6.29 -3.71 5.68
CA LEU A 649 5.49 -3.74 4.47
C LEU A 649 5.93 -4.90 3.59
N GLU A 650 4.96 -5.72 3.18
CA GLU A 650 5.09 -6.68 2.09
C GLU A 650 4.04 -6.30 1.06
N SER A 651 4.15 -6.66 -0.22
CA SER A 651 3.03 -6.39 -1.15
C SER A 651 2.58 -4.93 -1.15
N TRP A 652 3.52 -4.00 -0.97
CA TRP A 652 3.28 -2.56 -1.00
C TRP A 652 3.11 -2.07 -2.44
N GLU A 653 3.56 -2.86 -3.40
CA GLU A 653 3.34 -2.75 -4.83
C GLU A 653 1.94 -3.20 -5.27
N LYS A 654 1.21 -3.96 -4.43
CA LYS A 654 -0.07 -4.54 -4.84
C LYS A 654 -1.18 -3.51 -4.88
N VAL A 655 -1.77 -3.37 -6.06
CA VAL A 655 -3.01 -2.61 -6.29
C VAL A 655 -4.13 -3.06 -5.35
N ASN A 656 -5.03 -2.14 -5.03
CA ASN A 656 -6.24 -2.48 -4.27
C ASN A 656 -7.14 -3.37 -5.14
N GLY A 657 -7.39 -4.61 -4.70
CA GLY A 657 -8.14 -5.60 -5.47
C GLY A 657 -9.66 -5.42 -5.45
N ASP A 658 -10.17 -4.54 -4.58
CA ASP A 658 -11.61 -4.39 -4.35
C ASP A 658 -12.18 -3.08 -4.95
N CYS A 659 -11.51 -2.48 -5.94
CA CYS A 659 -11.99 -1.25 -6.59
C CYS A 659 -12.25 -1.46 -8.10
N LEU A 660 -13.41 -0.98 -8.57
CA LEU A 660 -13.78 -0.92 -9.99
C LEU A 660 -12.83 -0.02 -10.80
N VAL A 661 -12.03 0.82 -10.11
CA VAL A 661 -11.02 1.70 -10.69
C VAL A 661 -9.66 1.40 -10.07
N THR A 662 -8.92 0.47 -10.67
CA THR A 662 -7.60 0.08 -10.18
C THR A 662 -6.57 1.16 -10.45
N MET A 663 -5.89 1.64 -9.41
CA MET A 663 -4.62 2.36 -9.57
C MET A 663 -3.67 1.49 -10.41
N THR A 664 -2.85 2.11 -11.26
CA THR A 664 -1.76 1.36 -11.88
C THR A 664 -0.80 0.87 -10.79
N GLU A 665 0.01 -0.14 -11.09
CA GLU A 665 1.07 -0.57 -10.18
C GLU A 665 2.01 0.60 -9.85
N ALA A 666 2.36 1.42 -10.85
CA ALA A 666 3.18 2.62 -10.68
C ALA A 666 2.56 3.63 -9.70
N ASP A 667 1.25 3.90 -9.82
CA ASP A 667 0.54 4.78 -8.89
C ASP A 667 0.54 4.21 -7.46
N THR A 668 0.37 2.88 -7.34
CA THR A 668 0.38 2.19 -6.04
C THR A 668 1.76 2.26 -5.39
N VAL A 669 2.82 2.10 -6.18
CA VAL A 669 4.21 2.25 -5.73
C VAL A 669 4.48 3.69 -5.28
N CYS A 670 3.99 4.70 -6.02
CA CYS A 670 4.08 6.11 -5.62
C CYS A 670 3.41 6.38 -4.27
N ALA A 671 2.19 5.87 -4.08
CA ALA A 671 1.47 5.95 -2.82
C ALA A 671 2.23 5.27 -1.67
N SER A 672 2.86 4.13 -1.95
CA SER A 672 3.67 3.40 -0.98
C SER A 672 4.95 4.14 -0.62
N LEU A 673 5.65 4.75 -1.59
CA LEU A 673 6.83 5.60 -1.35
C LEU A 673 6.49 6.72 -0.36
N GLN A 674 5.36 7.38 -0.59
CA GLN A 674 4.84 8.43 0.27
C GLN A 674 4.53 7.90 1.68
N LEU A 675 3.68 6.88 1.81
CA LEU A 675 3.29 6.29 3.10
C LEU A 675 4.50 5.82 3.94
N ILE A 676 5.51 5.24 3.28
CA ILE A 676 6.75 4.78 3.90
C ILE A 676 7.57 5.97 4.40
N ARG A 677 7.76 6.99 3.56
CA ARG A 677 8.56 8.16 3.93
C ARG A 677 7.93 8.93 5.07
N GLU A 678 6.61 9.15 5.05
CA GLU A 678 5.87 9.82 6.11
C GLU A 678 6.14 9.19 7.48
N ALA A 679 5.96 7.87 7.57
CA ALA A 679 6.23 7.13 8.79
C ALA A 679 7.70 7.28 9.23
N ARG A 680 8.65 7.22 8.29
CA ARG A 680 10.08 7.38 8.60
C ARG A 680 10.45 8.79 9.09
N VAL A 681 9.91 9.84 8.47
CA VAL A 681 10.11 11.24 8.91
C VAL A 681 9.60 11.44 10.34
N LYS A 682 8.50 10.77 10.73
CA LYS A 682 7.97 10.80 12.09
C LYS A 682 8.71 9.86 13.05
N GLY A 683 9.81 9.23 12.64
CA GLY A 683 10.64 8.35 13.48
C GLY A 683 10.06 6.94 13.68
N PHE A 684 9.18 6.48 12.79
CA PHE A 684 8.74 5.08 12.77
C PHE A 684 9.73 4.18 12.04
N ASP A 685 9.90 2.99 12.59
CA ASP A 685 10.78 1.98 12.04
C ASP A 685 10.07 1.24 10.89
N VAL A 686 10.42 1.57 9.65
CA VAL A 686 9.73 1.06 8.46
C VAL A 686 10.61 0.12 7.65
N PHE A 687 10.26 -1.17 7.68
CA PHE A 687 10.87 -2.23 6.89
C PHE A 687 10.09 -2.48 5.62
N THR A 688 10.77 -2.44 4.49
CA THR A 688 10.18 -2.78 3.19
C THR A 688 10.70 -4.13 2.74
N ASN A 689 9.80 -5.04 2.42
CA ASN A 689 10.12 -6.33 1.81
C ASN A 689 9.96 -6.23 0.29
N PHE A 690 10.98 -6.65 -0.46
CA PHE A 690 10.99 -6.61 -1.93
C PHE A 690 10.83 -8.01 -2.53
N ARG A 691 9.83 -8.75 -2.03
CA ARG A 691 9.66 -10.20 -2.26
C ARG A 691 9.64 -10.61 -3.74
N GLU A 692 9.04 -9.79 -4.59
CA GLU A 692 8.84 -10.10 -6.01
C GLU A 692 10.10 -9.81 -6.85
N LEU A 693 11.14 -9.20 -6.26
CA LEU A 693 12.41 -8.98 -6.94
C LEU A 693 13.30 -10.23 -6.94
N LYS A 694 13.86 -10.53 -8.11
CA LYS A 694 14.79 -11.65 -8.33
C LYS A 694 15.92 -11.61 -7.30
N TRP A 695 16.15 -12.76 -6.63
CA TRP A 695 17.19 -12.98 -5.60
C TRP A 695 16.94 -12.42 -4.19
N HIS A 696 15.89 -11.64 -3.95
CA HIS A 696 15.60 -11.04 -2.62
C HIS A 696 15.04 -12.03 -1.58
N ARG A 697 14.61 -13.22 -2.04
CA ARG A 697 14.07 -14.30 -1.22
C ARG A 697 14.75 -15.64 -1.49
N MET A 698 16.08 -15.66 -1.40
CA MET A 698 16.79 -16.94 -1.43
C MET A 698 16.52 -17.72 -0.14
N LYS A 699 16.25 -19.02 -0.30
CA LYS A 699 16.11 -19.95 0.82
C LYS A 699 17.39 -20.77 0.94
N SER A 700 17.66 -21.29 2.13
CA SER A 700 18.65 -22.34 2.26
C SER A 700 18.25 -23.50 1.34
N ARG A 701 19.20 -23.98 0.53
CA ARG A 701 19.01 -25.03 -0.48
C ARG A 701 18.09 -24.65 -1.65
N ASP A 702 18.18 -23.41 -2.11
CA ASP A 702 17.58 -23.05 -3.39
C ASP A 702 18.32 -23.81 -4.50
N GLU A 703 17.68 -24.83 -5.07
CA GLU A 703 18.31 -25.70 -6.09
C GLU A 703 18.92 -24.93 -7.26
N ARG A 704 18.39 -23.75 -7.59
CA ARG A 704 18.93 -22.93 -8.69
C ARG A 704 20.30 -22.37 -8.32
N VAL A 705 20.46 -21.91 -7.07
CA VAL A 705 21.71 -21.37 -6.53
C VAL A 705 22.70 -22.49 -6.30
N ASP A 706 22.28 -23.57 -5.64
CA ASP A 706 23.14 -24.70 -5.31
C ASP A 706 23.77 -25.33 -6.57
N LYS A 707 23.00 -25.45 -7.67
CA LYS A 707 23.51 -25.98 -8.95
C LYS A 707 24.56 -25.06 -9.58
N LEU A 708 24.37 -23.74 -9.52
CA LEU A 708 25.31 -22.77 -10.09
C LEU A 708 26.60 -22.68 -9.25
N VAL A 709 26.47 -22.69 -7.92
CA VAL A 709 27.59 -22.75 -6.97
C VAL A 709 28.40 -24.03 -7.19
N ALA A 710 27.74 -25.19 -7.25
CA ALA A 710 28.41 -26.47 -7.52
C ALA A 710 29.10 -26.53 -8.89
N ALA A 711 28.65 -25.73 -9.86
CA ALA A 711 29.29 -25.57 -11.17
C ALA A 711 30.40 -24.51 -11.20
N GLY A 712 30.74 -23.87 -10.07
CA GLY A 712 31.76 -22.81 -9.99
C GLY A 712 31.34 -21.46 -10.59
N ARG A 713 30.04 -21.24 -10.79
CA ARG A 713 29.46 -20.05 -11.45
C ARG A 713 28.95 -19.02 -10.45
N GLU A 714 29.61 -18.90 -9.30
CA GLU A 714 29.20 -18.00 -8.21
C GLU A 714 29.21 -16.52 -8.62
N GLU A 715 30.16 -16.12 -9.48
CA GLU A 715 30.28 -14.74 -9.94
C GLU A 715 29.06 -14.30 -10.76
N GLU A 716 28.47 -15.20 -11.54
CA GLU A 716 27.26 -14.88 -12.29
C GLU A 716 26.06 -14.61 -11.38
N ILE A 717 26.01 -15.29 -10.23
CA ILE A 717 25.00 -15.04 -9.21
C ILE A 717 25.23 -13.67 -8.59
N ARG A 718 26.48 -13.35 -8.20
CA ARG A 718 26.83 -12.06 -7.62
C ARG A 718 26.48 -10.89 -8.55
N GLU A 719 26.88 -10.95 -9.82
CA GLU A 719 26.55 -9.90 -10.79
C GLU A 719 25.04 -9.78 -11.03
N GLY A 720 24.32 -10.90 -11.11
CA GLY A 720 22.86 -10.90 -11.21
C GLY A 720 22.17 -10.30 -9.97
N MET A 721 22.73 -10.50 -8.78
CA MET A 721 22.24 -9.89 -7.54
C MET A 721 22.53 -8.39 -7.50
N LYS A 722 23.73 -7.97 -7.92
CA LYS A 722 24.13 -6.56 -7.98
C LYS A 722 23.22 -5.74 -8.90
N GLN A 723 22.83 -6.30 -10.04
CA GLN A 723 21.88 -5.69 -10.97
C GLN A 723 20.47 -5.61 -10.36
N ALA A 724 19.97 -6.71 -9.77
CA ALA A 724 18.65 -6.75 -9.15
C ALA A 724 18.52 -5.86 -7.90
N LEU A 725 19.64 -5.51 -7.27
CA LEU A 725 19.69 -4.64 -6.08
C LEU A 725 19.42 -3.17 -6.38
N GLN A 726 19.68 -2.69 -7.60
CA GLN A 726 19.68 -1.25 -7.90
C GLN A 726 18.32 -0.59 -7.62
N TYR A 727 17.24 -1.19 -8.12
CA TYR A 727 15.88 -0.67 -7.94
C TYR A 727 15.45 -0.64 -6.45
N PRO A 728 15.54 -1.73 -5.67
CA PRO A 728 15.15 -1.70 -4.26
C PRO A 728 16.05 -0.80 -3.40
N LEU A 729 17.33 -0.67 -3.75
CA LEU A 729 18.21 0.27 -3.08
C LEU A 729 17.83 1.73 -3.39
N ALA A 730 17.53 2.06 -4.65
CA ALA A 730 17.03 3.38 -5.03
C ALA A 730 15.71 3.71 -4.31
N PHE A 731 14.74 2.79 -4.31
CA PHE A 731 13.50 2.92 -3.56
C PHE A 731 13.74 3.22 -2.07
N TYR A 732 14.64 2.45 -1.45
CA TYR A 732 15.00 2.65 -0.06
C TYR A 732 15.60 4.05 0.18
N LEU A 733 16.53 4.48 -0.66
CA LEU A 733 17.22 5.78 -0.52
C LEU A 733 16.28 6.96 -0.78
N ILE A 734 15.35 6.87 -1.73
CA ILE A 734 14.29 7.88 -1.92
C ILE A 734 13.53 8.11 -0.60
N THR A 735 13.25 7.04 0.14
CA THR A 735 12.45 7.08 1.37
C THR A 735 13.27 7.08 2.65
N ALA A 736 14.62 7.12 2.59
CA ALA A 736 15.46 6.95 3.76
C ALA A 736 15.43 8.18 4.69
N GLU A 737 15.28 7.96 5.98
CA GLU A 737 15.38 8.99 7.03
C GLU A 737 16.17 8.42 8.21
N PRO A 738 16.59 9.22 9.20
CA PRO A 738 17.28 8.70 10.38
C PRO A 738 16.56 7.50 11.01
N TYR A 739 17.34 6.50 11.41
CA TYR A 739 16.86 5.23 11.97
C TYR A 739 16.09 4.31 10.99
N SER A 740 16.21 4.54 9.68
CA SER A 740 15.80 3.58 8.64
C SER A 740 16.92 2.58 8.36
N TYR A 741 16.60 1.32 8.10
CA TYR A 741 17.59 0.28 7.80
C TYR A 741 17.20 -0.53 6.57
N PHE A 742 18.16 -0.75 5.66
CA PHE A 742 17.96 -1.55 4.46
C PHE A 742 18.09 -3.04 4.78
N GLN A 743 17.10 -3.83 4.35
CA GLN A 743 17.12 -5.29 4.49
C GLN A 743 17.50 -5.92 3.15
N TYR A 744 18.70 -6.49 3.06
CA TYR A 744 19.20 -7.09 1.82
C TYR A 744 18.53 -8.44 1.49
N GLN A 745 18.28 -9.28 2.50
CA GLN A 745 17.60 -10.57 2.36
C GLN A 745 16.47 -10.70 3.38
N THR A 746 15.36 -11.30 2.97
CA THR A 746 14.20 -11.58 3.85
C THR A 746 14.46 -12.63 4.94
N SER A 747 15.54 -13.40 4.79
CA SER A 747 15.96 -14.44 5.72
C SER A 747 17.43 -14.80 5.48
N THR A 748 18.17 -15.07 6.55
CA THR A 748 19.57 -15.50 6.50
C THR A 748 19.80 -16.76 7.33
N ASP A 749 20.64 -17.66 6.83
CA ASP A 749 21.09 -18.91 7.46
C ASP A 749 22.55 -19.18 6.98
N PRO A 750 23.49 -19.64 7.83
CA PRO A 750 24.83 -20.04 7.40
C PRO A 750 24.89 -21.17 6.36
N GLU A 751 23.80 -21.92 6.12
CA GLU A 751 23.73 -22.87 4.99
C GLU A 751 23.64 -22.16 3.61
N MET A 752 23.38 -20.85 3.56
CA MET A 752 23.41 -20.06 2.33
C MET A 752 24.84 -19.59 1.99
N PRO A 753 25.15 -19.32 0.71
CA PRO A 753 26.42 -18.68 0.34
C PRO A 753 26.68 -17.39 1.12
N GLU A 754 27.94 -17.12 1.47
CA GLU A 754 28.30 -16.02 2.38
C GLU A 754 27.79 -14.65 1.92
N PHE A 755 27.84 -14.36 0.61
CA PHE A 755 27.34 -13.12 0.03
C PHE A 755 25.83 -12.89 0.22
N CYS A 756 25.06 -13.89 0.66
CA CYS A 756 23.64 -13.76 0.98
C CYS A 756 23.42 -13.12 2.36
N TRP A 757 24.31 -13.40 3.32
CA TRP A 757 24.13 -12.99 4.72
C TRP A 757 25.24 -12.06 5.24
N ASN A 758 26.33 -11.91 4.50
CA ASN A 758 27.42 -10.96 4.75
C ASN A 758 27.73 -10.12 3.49
N PRO A 759 26.80 -9.28 3.02
CA PRO A 759 26.95 -8.61 1.73
C PRO A 759 28.05 -7.52 1.71
N LYS A 760 28.44 -6.98 2.87
CA LYS A 760 29.47 -5.92 2.97
C LYS A 760 30.83 -6.37 2.42
N THR A 761 31.16 -7.65 2.47
CA THR A 761 32.43 -8.16 1.92
C THR A 761 32.38 -8.41 0.41
N HIS A 762 31.20 -8.32 -0.22
CA HIS A 762 30.97 -8.76 -1.59
C HIS A 762 30.38 -7.71 -2.54
N PHE A 763 29.71 -6.67 -2.02
CA PHE A 763 29.15 -5.61 -2.87
C PHE A 763 29.55 -4.22 -2.35
N ASP A 764 29.99 -3.36 -3.27
CA ASP A 764 30.49 -2.01 -2.97
C ASP A 764 29.39 -1.10 -2.45
N GLU A 765 28.14 -1.29 -2.90
CA GLU A 765 26.97 -0.52 -2.48
C GLU A 765 26.75 -0.49 -0.96
N PHE A 766 27.22 -1.52 -0.22
CA PHE A 766 27.12 -1.57 1.25
C PHE A 766 28.34 -0.99 1.98
N ARG A 767 29.43 -0.68 1.25
CA ARG A 767 30.68 -0.12 1.76
C ARG A 767 30.90 1.33 1.35
N ASN A 768 30.30 1.75 0.24
CA ASN A 768 30.46 3.09 -0.28
C ASN A 768 30.03 4.12 0.76
N PRO A 769 30.76 5.24 0.89
CA PRO A 769 30.32 6.36 1.69
C PRO A 769 28.99 6.87 1.15
N LEU A 770 27.98 6.94 2.02
CA LEU A 770 26.62 7.38 1.66
C LEU A 770 26.43 8.87 1.95
N GLY A 771 26.72 9.27 3.18
CA GLY A 771 26.53 10.62 3.70
C GLY A 771 25.07 10.98 3.94
N LYS A 772 24.82 12.14 4.53
CA LYS A 772 23.45 12.62 4.85
C LYS A 772 22.67 12.94 3.57
N PRO A 773 21.33 12.80 3.57
CA PRO A 773 20.51 13.38 2.51
C PRO A 773 20.70 14.90 2.48
N LEU A 774 20.84 15.47 1.28
CA LEU A 774 20.98 16.92 1.07
C LEU A 774 19.62 17.65 1.05
N GLY A 775 18.53 16.88 1.10
CA GLY A 775 17.16 17.38 1.16
C GLY A 775 16.13 16.26 1.01
N PRO A 776 14.83 16.61 1.00
CA PRO A 776 13.75 15.70 0.64
C PRO A 776 13.87 15.22 -0.81
N PRO A 777 13.26 14.08 -1.18
CA PRO A 777 13.15 13.66 -2.57
C PRO A 777 12.27 14.63 -3.37
N VAL A 778 12.53 14.73 -4.68
CA VAL A 778 11.68 15.47 -5.63
C VAL A 778 10.97 14.46 -6.52
N LYS A 779 9.67 14.64 -6.74
CA LYS A 779 8.86 13.81 -7.63
C LYS A 779 8.46 14.64 -8.85
N ASP A 780 8.60 14.05 -10.02
CA ASP A 780 8.16 14.59 -11.31
C ASP A 780 7.50 13.45 -12.10
N GLY A 781 6.17 13.45 -12.14
CA GLY A 781 5.39 12.27 -12.58
C GLY A 781 5.75 11.01 -11.78
N TYR A 782 6.26 9.99 -12.46
CA TYR A 782 6.74 8.73 -11.85
C TYR A 782 8.23 8.72 -11.51
N ILE A 783 8.94 9.82 -11.76
CA ILE A 783 10.37 9.94 -11.52
C ILE A 783 10.59 10.56 -10.15
N TYR A 784 11.33 9.85 -9.31
CA TYR A 784 11.80 10.31 -8.00
C TYR A 784 13.30 10.53 -8.06
N THR A 785 13.74 11.67 -7.55
CA THR A 785 15.16 11.99 -7.39
C THR A 785 15.48 12.38 -5.96
N ARG A 786 16.69 12.03 -5.49
CA ARG A 786 17.19 12.48 -4.19
C ARG A 786 18.71 12.46 -4.19
N SER A 787 19.31 13.48 -3.59
CA SER A 787 20.76 13.56 -3.43
C SER A 787 21.17 13.35 -1.98
N PHE A 788 22.24 12.59 -1.80
CA PHE A 788 23.00 12.47 -0.55
C PHE A 788 24.37 13.14 -0.76
N GLU A 789 25.19 13.25 0.30
CA GLU A 789 26.53 13.85 0.19
C GLU A 789 27.44 13.12 -0.80
N HIS A 790 27.19 11.83 -1.11
CA HIS A 790 28.05 10.99 -1.95
C HIS A 790 27.34 10.12 -3.01
N VAL A 791 26.01 10.23 -3.12
CA VAL A 791 25.25 9.52 -4.14
C VAL A 791 24.04 10.32 -4.59
N ASP A 792 23.83 10.35 -5.90
CA ASP A 792 22.57 10.81 -6.49
C ASP A 792 21.70 9.61 -6.87
N VAL A 793 20.45 9.67 -6.47
CA VAL A 793 19.43 8.65 -6.67
C VAL A 793 18.45 9.15 -7.71
N TRP A 794 18.25 8.36 -8.76
CA TRP A 794 17.19 8.52 -9.74
C TRP A 794 16.40 7.21 -9.81
N LEU A 795 15.08 7.30 -9.62
CA LEU A 795 14.16 6.18 -9.60
C LEU A 795 12.99 6.49 -10.53
N ASP A 796 12.77 5.65 -11.52
CA ASP A 796 11.63 5.72 -12.43
C ASP A 796 10.71 4.55 -12.09
N VAL A 797 9.62 4.89 -11.42
CA VAL A 797 8.66 3.92 -10.89
C VAL A 797 7.88 3.23 -11.99
N GLU A 798 7.51 3.97 -13.04
CA GLU A 798 6.68 3.46 -14.14
C GLU A 798 7.42 2.42 -14.98
N ASN A 799 8.70 2.68 -15.26
CA ASN A 799 9.50 1.80 -16.11
C ASN A 799 10.35 0.81 -15.31
N GLU A 800 10.17 0.73 -13.98
CA GLU A 800 10.99 -0.04 -13.05
C GLU A 800 12.50 0.17 -13.21
N LYS A 801 12.91 1.40 -13.54
CA LYS A 801 14.31 1.74 -13.78
C LYS A 801 14.87 2.52 -12.61
N SER A 802 16.18 2.39 -12.41
CA SER A 802 16.89 3.18 -11.41
C SER A 802 18.31 3.45 -11.84
N ARG A 803 18.90 4.49 -11.26
CA ARG A 803 20.31 4.84 -11.43
C ARG A 803 20.83 5.40 -10.11
N LEU A 804 21.86 4.76 -9.58
CA LEU A 804 22.63 5.25 -8.44
C LEU A 804 23.96 5.78 -8.96
N THR A 805 24.22 7.07 -8.77
CA THR A 805 25.45 7.72 -9.23
C THR A 805 26.32 8.04 -8.04
N TRP A 806 27.27 7.15 -7.75
CA TRP A 806 28.27 7.33 -6.72
C TRP A 806 29.41 8.19 -7.26
N ASP A 807 29.53 9.41 -6.77
CA ASP A 807 30.42 10.45 -7.30
C ASP A 807 31.51 10.91 -6.32
N TRP A 808 31.71 10.13 -5.26
CA TRP A 808 32.75 10.35 -4.27
C TRP A 808 34.12 9.84 -4.72
N MET A 809 34.23 8.94 -5.71
CA MET A 809 35.51 8.52 -6.25
C MET A 809 36.05 9.52 -7.27
N PRO A 810 37.31 9.95 -7.17
CA PRO A 810 37.94 10.71 -8.24
C PRO A 810 38.22 9.80 -9.45
N ILE A 811 38.27 10.39 -10.63
CA ILE A 811 38.62 9.74 -11.89
C ILE A 811 39.99 10.27 -12.33
N ALA A 812 40.96 9.37 -12.50
CA ALA A 812 42.23 9.71 -13.16
C ALA A 812 42.04 9.63 -14.68
N GLU A 813 42.28 10.73 -15.37
CA GLU A 813 42.06 10.80 -16.82
C GLU A 813 43.30 10.31 -17.56
N SER A 814 43.13 9.28 -18.39
CA SER A 814 44.22 8.78 -19.24
C SER A 814 44.58 9.81 -20.31
N GLN A 815 45.87 9.91 -20.65
CA GLN A 815 46.41 10.89 -21.59
C GLN A 815 47.29 10.22 -22.64
N ALA A 816 47.40 10.84 -23.81
CA ALA A 816 48.36 10.48 -24.85
C ALA A 816 49.28 11.69 -25.12
N VAL A 817 50.59 11.46 -25.14
CA VAL A 817 51.59 12.53 -25.23
C VAL A 817 52.69 12.16 -26.24
N ASP A 818 52.91 13.04 -27.21
CA ASP A 818 54.04 12.93 -28.14
C ASP A 818 55.28 13.67 -27.62
N VAL A 819 56.43 13.03 -27.73
CA VAL A 819 57.73 13.54 -27.29
C VAL A 819 58.76 13.34 -28.40
N LEU A 820 59.60 14.34 -28.65
CA LEU A 820 60.75 14.15 -29.54
C LEU A 820 61.89 13.50 -28.75
N GLN A 821 62.53 12.52 -29.37
CA GLN A 821 63.74 11.89 -28.86
C GLN A 821 64.76 12.94 -28.42
N GLY A 822 65.36 12.72 -27.25
CA GLY A 822 66.35 13.62 -26.66
C GLY A 822 65.79 14.92 -26.08
N THR A 823 64.46 15.14 -26.13
CA THR A 823 63.81 16.31 -25.53
C THR A 823 62.93 15.89 -24.35
N SER A 824 62.84 16.75 -23.34
CA SER A 824 61.93 16.53 -22.22
C SER A 824 60.58 17.19 -22.49
N LYS A 825 59.49 16.58 -21.99
CA LYS A 825 58.13 17.07 -22.16
C LYS A 825 57.46 17.25 -20.80
N ALA A 826 56.86 18.42 -20.57
CA ALA A 826 56.00 18.66 -19.43
C ALA A 826 54.66 17.93 -19.62
N ILE A 827 54.22 17.23 -18.60
CA ILE A 827 52.97 16.48 -18.54
C ILE A 827 52.24 16.92 -17.26
N THR A 828 51.02 17.44 -17.40
CA THR A 828 50.16 17.77 -16.27
C THR A 828 49.10 16.69 -16.15
N LEU A 829 49.15 15.92 -15.06
CA LEU A 829 48.14 14.91 -14.75
C LEU A 829 46.79 15.61 -14.54
N THR A 830 45.75 15.04 -15.14
CA THR A 830 44.38 15.52 -15.01
C THR A 830 43.50 14.43 -14.42
N GLY A 831 42.41 14.89 -13.84
CA GLY A 831 41.39 14.05 -13.26
C GLY A 831 40.16 14.88 -13.03
N SER A 832 39.04 14.19 -12.91
CA SER A 832 37.76 14.79 -12.61
C SER A 832 37.19 14.15 -11.36
N ASN A 833 36.38 14.91 -10.63
CA ASN A 833 35.52 14.37 -9.60
C ASN A 833 34.13 14.96 -9.84
N PRO A 834 33.05 14.16 -9.91
CA PRO A 834 31.75 14.72 -10.28
C PRO A 834 31.20 15.73 -9.26
N ARG A 835 31.68 15.72 -8.00
CA ARG A 835 31.37 16.76 -6.99
C ARG A 835 32.33 17.96 -6.96
N LYS A 836 33.26 18.05 -7.92
CA LYS A 836 34.22 19.17 -8.07
C LYS A 836 35.09 19.42 -6.82
N THR A 837 35.52 18.36 -6.15
CA THR A 837 36.49 18.45 -5.04
C THR A 837 37.92 18.70 -5.54
N ASN A 838 38.79 19.22 -4.65
CA ASN A 838 40.22 19.42 -4.98
C ASN A 838 40.92 18.06 -5.12
N LEU A 839 41.61 17.85 -6.24
CA LEU A 839 42.35 16.62 -6.51
C LEU A 839 43.84 16.76 -6.23
N THR A 840 44.40 15.71 -5.64
CA THR A 840 45.85 15.48 -5.62
C THR A 840 46.17 14.24 -6.46
N PHE A 841 47.42 14.08 -6.88
CA PHE A 841 47.81 13.03 -7.83
C PHE A 841 49.09 12.36 -7.37
N GLN A 842 49.23 11.07 -7.65
CA GLN A 842 50.46 10.32 -7.39
C GLN A 842 50.72 9.32 -8.51
N VAL A 843 51.96 9.25 -8.98
CA VAL A 843 52.40 8.21 -9.90
C VAL A 843 52.43 6.88 -9.15
N PHE A 844 51.86 5.83 -9.75
CA PHE A 844 51.83 4.51 -9.15
C PHE A 844 53.23 3.91 -9.12
N GLU A 845 53.65 3.40 -7.95
CA GLU A 845 55.04 2.99 -7.71
C GLU A 845 55.51 1.90 -8.70
N PHE A 846 54.63 0.96 -9.04
CA PHE A 846 54.92 -0.14 -9.97
C PHE A 846 54.55 0.17 -11.43
N GLY A 847 54.17 1.41 -11.73
CA GLY A 847 53.72 1.86 -13.05
C GLY A 847 54.59 2.95 -13.65
N GLN A 848 55.90 2.96 -13.38
CA GLN A 848 56.84 3.94 -13.94
C GLN A 848 57.14 3.67 -15.43
N PRO A 849 57.60 4.68 -16.21
CA PRO A 849 58.06 4.46 -17.57
C PRO A 849 59.27 3.53 -17.61
N ALA A 850 59.31 2.65 -18.62
CA ALA A 850 60.40 1.68 -18.78
C ALA A 850 61.60 2.30 -19.50
N ASP A 851 61.34 3.22 -20.43
CA ASP A 851 62.33 3.78 -21.36
C ASP A 851 62.53 5.29 -21.20
N GLY A 852 62.14 5.83 -20.06
CA GLY A 852 62.35 7.22 -19.69
C GLY A 852 62.32 7.44 -18.17
N LYS A 853 62.51 8.69 -17.77
CA LYS A 853 62.48 9.10 -16.36
C LYS A 853 61.47 10.22 -16.16
N LEU A 854 60.68 10.10 -15.09
CA LEU A 854 59.83 11.18 -14.60
C LEU A 854 60.58 11.99 -13.55
N SER A 855 60.43 13.31 -13.61
CA SER A 855 60.89 14.25 -12.58
C SER A 855 59.79 15.27 -12.27
N GLY A 856 59.92 16.00 -11.15
CA GLY A 856 58.91 16.96 -10.69
C GLY A 856 58.00 16.42 -9.60
N LYS A 857 56.85 17.07 -9.38
CA LYS A 857 55.82 16.67 -8.41
C LYS A 857 54.46 16.74 -9.07
N ALA A 858 53.73 15.64 -8.97
CA ALA A 858 52.36 15.55 -9.47
C ALA A 858 51.49 16.71 -8.89
N PRO A 859 50.56 17.30 -9.68
CA PRO A 859 50.20 16.88 -11.04
C PRO A 859 51.19 17.26 -12.13
N ASN A 860 52.19 18.10 -11.86
CA ASN A 860 53.10 18.63 -12.89
C ASN A 860 54.41 17.84 -12.94
N LEU A 861 54.53 16.98 -13.95
CA LEU A 861 55.68 16.11 -14.16
C LEU A 861 56.43 16.48 -15.44
N VAL A 862 57.69 16.06 -15.53
CA VAL A 862 58.50 16.16 -16.73
C VAL A 862 59.00 14.76 -17.09
N TYR A 863 58.63 14.30 -18.27
CA TYR A 863 59.14 13.07 -18.85
C TYR A 863 60.38 13.35 -19.70
N THR A 864 61.46 12.61 -19.46
CA THR A 864 62.68 12.62 -20.26
C THR A 864 62.94 11.21 -20.78
N PRO A 865 62.86 10.96 -22.11
CA PRO A 865 63.19 9.65 -22.66
C PRO A 865 64.67 9.32 -22.41
N ASN A 866 64.99 8.04 -22.26
CA ASN A 866 66.37 7.59 -22.18
C ASN A 866 67.12 7.98 -23.47
N PRO A 867 68.43 8.31 -23.38
CA PRO A 867 69.20 8.71 -24.55
C PRO A 867 69.09 7.69 -25.70
N GLY A 868 68.66 8.15 -26.87
CA GLY A 868 68.50 7.31 -28.06
C GLY A 868 67.19 6.53 -28.16
N PHE A 869 66.31 6.56 -27.15
CA PHE A 869 65.03 5.85 -27.23
C PHE A 869 64.05 6.48 -28.23
N THR A 870 63.34 5.63 -28.96
CA THR A 870 62.19 5.95 -29.81
C THR A 870 61.20 4.79 -29.70
N GLY A 871 59.91 5.07 -29.68
CA GLY A 871 58.87 4.05 -29.50
C GLY A 871 57.85 4.45 -28.44
N LYS A 872 57.06 3.47 -27.98
CA LYS A 872 56.03 3.68 -26.97
C LYS A 872 56.57 3.43 -25.58
N ASP A 873 56.27 4.35 -24.68
CA ASP A 873 56.50 4.23 -23.24
C ASP A 873 55.21 4.61 -22.51
N SER A 874 55.11 4.34 -21.23
CA SER A 874 53.90 4.68 -20.48
C SER A 874 54.13 4.69 -18.99
N PHE A 875 53.32 5.44 -18.26
CA PHE A 875 53.23 5.31 -16.82
C PHE A 875 51.79 5.42 -16.34
N THR A 876 51.52 4.89 -15.14
CA THR A 876 50.19 4.97 -14.52
C THR A 876 50.21 5.84 -13.27
N PHE A 877 49.07 6.46 -12.99
CA PHE A 877 48.89 7.34 -11.84
C PHE A 877 47.50 7.18 -11.24
N LYS A 878 47.34 7.63 -10.01
CA LYS A 878 46.04 7.78 -9.33
C LYS A 878 45.76 9.24 -9.04
N ALA A 879 44.48 9.59 -9.10
CA ALA A 879 43.94 10.80 -8.52
C ALA A 879 43.40 10.48 -7.12
N TYR A 880 43.49 11.44 -6.21
CA TYR A 880 43.01 11.34 -4.83
C TYR A 880 42.16 12.56 -4.52
N ASN A 881 41.08 12.35 -3.79
CA ASN A 881 40.42 13.40 -3.04
C ASN A 881 40.58 13.11 -1.53
N ASP A 882 39.79 13.79 -0.71
CA ASP A 882 39.75 13.63 0.75
C ASP A 882 39.14 12.31 1.23
N MET A 883 38.50 11.54 0.35
CA MET A 883 37.74 10.34 0.70
C MET A 883 38.28 9.05 0.06
N ALA A 884 38.92 9.15 -1.10
CA ALA A 884 39.20 8.01 -1.96
C ALA A 884 40.38 8.23 -2.92
N GLU A 885 40.86 7.11 -3.45
CA GLU A 885 41.76 7.06 -4.60
C GLU A 885 41.02 6.54 -5.83
N SER A 886 41.42 6.98 -7.02
CA SER A 886 40.85 6.54 -8.29
C SER A 886 41.35 5.15 -8.70
N LEU A 887 40.68 4.55 -9.69
CA LEU A 887 41.33 3.56 -10.56
C LEU A 887 42.54 4.19 -11.27
N LEU A 888 43.44 3.34 -11.80
CA LEU A 888 44.64 3.82 -12.50
C LEU A 888 44.27 4.54 -13.81
N GLY A 889 44.76 5.76 -13.95
CA GLY A 889 44.86 6.45 -15.24
C GLY A 889 46.20 6.15 -15.90
N THR A 890 46.22 6.05 -17.23
CA THR A 890 47.44 5.74 -18.00
C THR A 890 47.84 6.94 -18.84
N VAL A 891 49.09 7.38 -18.71
CA VAL A 891 49.72 8.29 -19.67
C VAL A 891 50.51 7.46 -20.67
N SER A 892 50.04 7.41 -21.92
CA SER A 892 50.74 6.78 -23.03
C SER A 892 51.65 7.79 -23.72
N ILE A 893 52.91 7.43 -23.94
CA ILE A 893 53.93 8.34 -24.46
C ILE A 893 54.46 7.76 -25.77
N GLU A 894 54.42 8.54 -26.84
CA GLU A 894 55.03 8.17 -28.13
C GLU A 894 56.26 9.04 -28.39
N VAL A 895 57.43 8.40 -28.39
CA VAL A 895 58.73 9.07 -28.57
C VAL A 895 59.16 8.98 -30.02
N ALA A 896 59.03 10.08 -30.75
CA ALA A 896 59.37 10.18 -32.18
C ALA A 896 60.85 10.57 -32.39
N PRO A 897 61.52 10.10 -33.47
CA PRO A 897 62.92 10.42 -33.75
C PRO A 897 63.16 11.92 -33.97
N THR A 898 64.30 12.43 -33.50
CA THR A 898 64.73 13.81 -33.79
C THR A 898 65.25 13.88 -35.24
N GLY A 899 64.41 14.30 -36.19
CA GLY A 899 64.82 14.41 -37.60
C GLY A 899 63.71 14.29 -38.65
N SER A 900 62.46 14.06 -38.25
CA SER A 900 61.32 13.95 -39.17
C SER A 900 60.61 15.28 -39.42
N GLN A 901 61.33 16.37 -39.72
CA GLN A 901 60.70 17.46 -40.47
C GLN A 901 60.72 17.09 -41.94
N LYS A 902 59.55 16.72 -42.49
CA LYS A 902 59.34 16.72 -43.93
C LYS A 902 59.61 18.13 -44.46
N HIS A 903 60.57 18.25 -45.38
CA HIS A 903 60.49 19.27 -46.40
C HIS A 903 59.23 18.99 -47.23
N GLN A 904 58.26 19.93 -47.17
CA GLN A 904 57.03 20.10 -47.95
C GLN A 904 56.13 18.88 -48.19
#